data_AF-A0A7W2EW99-F1
#
_entry.id   AF-A0A7W2EW99-F1
#
_cell.length_a   1.000
_cell.length_b   1.000
_cell.length_c   1.000
_cell.angle_alpha   90.00
_cell.angle_beta   90.00
_cell.angle_gamma   90.00
#
_symmetry.space_group_name_H-M   'P 1'
#
loop_
_entity.id
_entity.type
_entity.pdbx_description
1 polymer ?
#
loop_
_entity_poly.entity_id
_entity_poly.type
_entity_poly.pdbx_seq_one_letter_code
_entity_poly.pdbx_strand_id
1 'polypeptide(L)'
;MNMTLPFPVDRFLPYMPDVGRCERSLHELNLMWRMIEASAKMNCPNEAETILPTVMATRAGFSQLEQELVAGLAREKTNTVLAEMATKSQYIIEIVVRNLYERTADVGFLATDHELCAFVAGLDGDAGNDVERVRARLRSYRDKYSVYDEIILLAPDGTVLAQIDDASPVARSEDPLIAATLSCDSHVETFRASDLRPGKRQALIYSRRMHHPATGAVVGVLCLCFHFEEEMARIFHTHRDHTERTLMLLLDADGAVIASADPLWIPLGATVPVNRKGSPTLMKHAGRDYLVRTAVSPGYQGYPGPDGWQGQVMVPVDVAFGSLDSDVLAGLAPEWAEGLLSHARSFCPPLHEIVGAAEMVRRVVWNGQVMSSGQEGDSARLQSVLEQISETGARSNALFADSIDELFETVLAAGLRDAEFASHLMVDLLDRNLYERANDCRWWALSPELRRLLAGEQPDRGARIANVLAYIHGLYTVYSSLVVYDVDGKVVASSGPCSATAIDADALAAVLALRTEQDYHVTPFAPSPLYDGRPTYVYHAAIRSPGPDQAVIGGIGIVFDAATEFDAMLRGALGGRANLHACFIERSGTIIASTDPARPVGATFEIAPHLAAMENGRSGSCLLTHDEHYALLGCTVSHGYREFKVSDGYPADVLAVVVQSFGAVRAGGAAGTARPRMLSAPAGGGHGAEYATFFVGTSLFAMDAAGVYEARTASKLTPVSMGGGAACIGILELDGAGKDDTDHVWVYDLGFFLSGRSTEIDGRSQVVVVRHGARTVGLLVSELHGVAKFGDDDLIALPLVSQDGRSLVTRIIKAYGGEVLIQLIDIASLFGLLEYGEVSC
;
A
#
# COMPACT_ATOMS: atom_id res chain seq x y z
N MET A 1 -12.24 5.72 24.82
CA MET A 1 -10.99 5.17 25.38
C MET A 1 -10.97 3.67 25.14
N ASN A 2 -10.39 3.23 24.02
CA ASN A 2 -10.09 1.82 23.81
C ASN A 2 -8.81 1.51 24.59
N MET A 3 -8.92 0.73 25.67
CA MET A 3 -7.75 0.16 26.33
C MET A 3 -7.13 -0.89 25.38
N THR A 4 -6.18 -0.46 24.57
CA THR A 4 -5.32 -1.36 23.79
C THR A 4 -4.53 -2.21 24.78
N LEU A 5 -4.71 -3.53 24.72
CA LEU A 5 -3.88 -4.48 25.46
C LEU A 5 -2.40 -4.21 25.14
N PRO A 6 -1.48 -4.34 26.12
CA PRO A 6 -0.06 -4.14 25.88
C PRO A 6 0.46 -5.13 24.82
N PHE A 7 1.19 -4.60 23.83
CA PHE A 7 1.81 -5.40 22.78
C PHE A 7 2.91 -6.31 23.38
N PRO A 8 2.95 -7.62 23.07
CA PRO A 8 3.84 -8.57 23.73
C PRO A 8 5.26 -8.55 23.13
N VAL A 9 6.00 -7.46 23.36
CA VAL A 9 7.36 -7.21 22.82
C VAL A 9 8.28 -8.42 23.02
N ASP A 10 8.33 -8.96 24.25
CA ASP A 10 9.22 -10.06 24.64
C ASP A 10 9.10 -11.32 23.78
N ARG A 11 7.93 -11.54 23.15
CA ARG A 11 7.71 -12.70 22.28
C ARG A 11 8.31 -12.54 20.89
N PHE A 12 8.42 -11.30 20.41
CA PHE A 12 8.86 -10.99 19.05
C PHE A 12 10.32 -10.55 18.99
N LEU A 13 10.80 -9.90 20.04
CA LEU A 13 12.15 -9.34 20.13
C LEU A 13 13.29 -10.34 19.79
N PRO A 14 13.24 -11.63 20.19
CA PRO A 14 14.27 -12.60 19.82
C PRO A 14 14.43 -12.81 18.30
N TYR A 15 13.40 -12.47 17.52
CA TYR A 15 13.36 -12.62 16.07
C TYR A 15 13.67 -11.30 15.32
N MET A 16 13.94 -10.21 16.06
CA MET A 16 14.24 -8.89 15.53
C MET A 16 15.66 -8.47 15.97
N PRO A 17 16.72 -8.96 15.30
CA PRO A 17 18.09 -8.79 15.77
C PRO A 17 18.55 -7.34 15.83
N ASP A 18 18.05 -6.50 14.93
CA ASP A 18 18.24 -5.05 14.85
C ASP A 18 17.57 -4.32 16.03
N VAL A 19 16.28 -4.55 16.28
CA VAL A 19 15.58 -4.01 17.47
C VAL A 19 16.27 -4.48 18.77
N GLY A 20 16.70 -5.74 18.83
CA GLY A 20 17.47 -6.26 19.95
C GLY A 20 18.86 -5.62 20.11
N ARG A 21 19.49 -5.14 19.03
CA ARG A 21 20.72 -4.32 19.11
C ARG A 21 20.42 -2.91 19.63
N CYS A 22 19.32 -2.31 19.18
CA CYS A 22 18.85 -1.01 19.67
C CYS A 22 18.56 -1.08 21.18
N GLU A 23 17.77 -2.06 21.64
CA GLU A 23 17.47 -2.29 23.05
C GLU A 23 18.75 -2.40 23.90
N ARG A 24 19.72 -3.22 23.48
CA ARG A 24 20.99 -3.35 24.20
C ARG A 24 21.76 -2.03 24.29
N SER A 25 21.83 -1.27 23.19
CA SER A 25 22.51 0.03 23.18
C SER A 25 21.84 1.06 24.10
N LEU A 26 20.50 1.09 24.12
CA LEU A 26 19.73 1.97 24.99
C LEU A 26 19.88 1.56 26.46
N HIS A 27 19.88 0.25 26.73
CA HIS A 27 20.10 -0.28 28.06
C HIS A 27 21.49 0.08 28.60
N GLU A 28 22.53 -0.02 27.77
CA GLU A 28 23.90 0.41 28.11
C GLU A 28 23.93 1.90 28.48
N LEU A 29 23.25 2.76 27.73
CA LEU A 29 23.14 4.19 28.05
C LEU A 29 22.40 4.43 29.36
N ASN A 30 21.31 3.73 29.62
CA ASN A 30 20.56 3.82 30.87
C ASN A 30 21.43 3.42 32.08
N LEU A 31 22.28 2.40 31.93
CA LEU A 31 23.29 2.03 32.92
C LEU A 31 24.34 3.14 33.12
N MET A 32 24.81 3.78 32.05
CA MET A 32 25.72 4.93 32.14
C MET A 32 25.09 6.07 32.94
N TRP A 33 23.83 6.42 32.69
CA TRP A 33 23.10 7.43 33.46
C TRP A 33 22.97 7.06 34.94
N ARG A 34 22.75 5.79 35.28
CA ARG A 34 22.75 5.34 36.69
C ARG A 34 24.12 5.50 37.34
N MET A 35 25.20 5.20 36.63
CA MET A 35 26.55 5.38 37.13
C MET A 35 26.88 6.86 37.35
N ILE A 36 26.46 7.74 36.43
CA ILE A 36 26.58 9.20 36.57
C ILE A 36 25.82 9.70 37.79
N GLU A 37 24.56 9.30 37.97
CA GLU A 37 23.75 9.67 39.13
C GLU A 37 24.39 9.23 40.45
N ALA A 38 24.87 7.99 40.53
CA ALA A 38 25.55 7.47 41.71
C ALA A 38 26.86 8.20 42.00
N SER A 39 27.65 8.48 40.95
CA SER A 39 28.90 9.25 41.06
C SER A 39 28.63 10.69 41.55
N ALA A 40 27.60 11.36 41.01
CA ALA A 40 27.19 12.69 41.42
C ALA A 40 26.80 12.72 42.91
N LYS A 41 25.98 11.75 43.35
CA LYS A 41 25.57 11.59 44.76
C LYS A 41 26.74 11.35 45.71
N MET A 42 27.73 10.58 45.30
CA MET A 42 28.86 10.19 46.16
C MET A 42 29.97 11.25 46.20
N ASN A 43 30.22 11.94 45.09
CA ASN A 43 31.39 12.80 44.93
C ASN A 43 31.11 14.30 45.15
N CYS A 44 29.87 14.76 44.97
CA CYS A 44 29.49 16.18 45.04
C CYS A 44 28.12 16.41 45.73
N PRO A 45 27.89 15.94 46.97
CA PRO A 45 26.54 15.90 47.56
C PRO A 45 25.90 17.28 47.79
N ASN A 46 26.70 18.34 48.02
CA ASN A 46 26.18 19.70 48.26
C ASN A 46 26.00 20.48 46.95
N GLU A 47 26.95 20.38 46.01
CA GLU A 47 26.83 21.07 44.72
C GLU A 47 25.84 20.38 43.77
N ALA A 48 25.60 19.07 43.95
CA ALA A 48 24.69 18.32 43.10
C ALA A 48 23.21 18.46 43.50
N GLU A 49 22.85 19.12 44.62
CA GLU A 49 21.44 19.34 45.00
C GLU A 49 20.64 20.06 43.90
N THR A 50 21.29 20.92 43.12
CA THR A 50 20.69 21.67 42.01
C THR A 50 20.59 20.86 40.71
N ILE A 51 21.48 19.88 40.48
CA ILE A 51 21.59 19.13 39.22
C ILE A 51 20.94 17.74 39.32
N LEU A 52 20.94 17.12 40.51
CA LEU A 52 20.37 15.79 40.75
C LEU A 52 18.92 15.64 40.28
N PRO A 53 18.01 16.58 40.57
CA PRO A 53 16.62 16.48 40.14
C PRO A 53 16.52 16.40 38.61
N THR A 54 17.32 17.19 37.91
CA THR A 54 17.40 17.19 36.44
C THR A 54 17.96 15.86 35.94
N VAL A 55 19.07 15.35 36.47
CA VAL A 55 19.66 14.06 36.07
C VAL A 55 18.70 12.89 36.32
N MET A 56 17.99 12.91 37.45
CA MET A 56 16.98 11.90 37.78
C MET A 56 15.79 11.96 36.83
N ALA A 57 15.30 13.17 36.50
CA ALA A 57 14.24 13.37 35.53
C ALA A 57 14.67 12.93 34.12
N THR A 58 15.90 13.28 33.71
CA THR A 58 16.52 12.83 32.45
C THR A 58 16.55 11.31 32.37
N ARG A 59 17.07 10.63 33.40
CA ARG A 59 17.13 9.16 33.46
C ARG A 59 15.74 8.53 33.41
N ALA A 60 14.76 9.09 34.11
CA ALA A 60 13.39 8.60 34.08
C ALA A 60 12.80 8.73 32.66
N GLY A 61 13.02 9.88 31.99
CA GLY A 61 12.65 10.10 30.60
C GLY A 61 13.32 9.12 29.64
N PHE A 62 14.63 8.88 29.80
CA PHE A 62 15.36 7.90 29.01
C PHE A 62 14.82 6.48 29.18
N SER A 63 14.57 6.05 30.42
CA SER A 63 14.06 4.71 30.68
C SER A 63 12.65 4.51 30.14
N GLN A 64 11.82 5.56 30.13
CA GLN A 64 10.50 5.53 29.50
C GLN A 64 10.65 5.46 27.97
N LEU A 65 11.51 6.30 27.39
CA LEU A 65 11.71 6.35 25.95
C LEU A 65 12.34 5.08 25.39
N GLU A 66 13.25 4.45 26.12
CA GLU A 66 13.78 3.11 25.83
C GLU A 66 12.64 2.10 25.65
N GLN A 67 11.73 2.04 26.62
CA GLN A 67 10.59 1.11 26.59
C GLN A 67 9.62 1.45 25.45
N GLU A 68 9.32 2.72 25.25
CA GLU A 68 8.40 3.19 24.20
C GLU A 68 8.98 2.98 22.79
N LEU A 69 10.27 3.25 22.59
CA LEU A 69 10.96 3.08 21.31
C LEU A 69 11.08 1.61 20.94
N VAL A 70 11.57 0.76 21.84
CA VAL A 70 11.69 -0.69 21.58
C VAL A 70 10.32 -1.30 21.33
N ALA A 71 9.30 -0.93 22.12
CA ALA A 71 7.94 -1.40 21.90
C ALA A 71 7.33 -0.86 20.60
N GLY A 72 7.64 0.38 20.22
CA GLY A 72 7.22 1.02 18.98
C GLY A 72 7.82 0.33 17.76
N LEU A 73 9.14 0.13 17.74
CA LEU A 73 9.87 -0.58 16.68
C LEU A 73 9.34 -2.00 16.49
N ALA A 74 9.22 -2.77 17.58
CA ALA A 74 8.75 -4.15 17.51
C ALA A 74 7.29 -4.24 17.04
N ARG A 75 6.44 -3.31 17.50
CA ARG A 75 5.04 -3.23 17.07
C ARG A 75 4.93 -2.88 15.60
N GLU A 76 5.68 -1.89 15.13
CA GLU A 76 5.61 -1.43 13.75
C GLU A 76 6.11 -2.51 12.79
N LYS A 77 7.25 -3.14 13.08
CA LYS A 77 7.73 -4.29 12.28
C LYS A 77 6.72 -5.42 12.22
N THR A 78 6.04 -5.71 13.34
CA THR A 78 5.00 -6.74 13.38
C THR A 78 3.76 -6.35 12.57
N ASN A 79 3.31 -5.10 12.70
CA ASN A 79 2.17 -4.58 11.96
C ASN A 79 2.44 -4.57 10.45
N THR A 80 3.63 -4.15 10.02
CA THR A 80 4.06 -4.18 8.63
C THR A 80 3.96 -5.58 8.03
N VAL A 81 4.51 -6.59 8.71
CA VAL A 81 4.43 -7.98 8.22
C VAL A 81 2.97 -8.47 8.20
N LEU A 82 2.18 -8.17 9.23
CA LEU A 82 0.77 -8.56 9.28
C LEU A 82 -0.09 -7.86 8.22
N ALA A 83 0.21 -6.60 7.89
CA ALA A 83 -0.46 -5.84 6.84
C ALA A 83 -0.17 -6.45 5.46
N GLU A 84 1.11 -6.74 5.17
CA GLU A 84 1.52 -7.43 3.94
C GLU A 84 0.78 -8.78 3.81
N MET A 85 0.75 -9.57 4.88
CA MET A 85 0.04 -10.85 4.92
C MET A 85 -1.47 -10.68 4.76
N ALA A 86 -2.06 -9.60 5.30
CA ALA A 86 -3.49 -9.33 5.20
C ALA A 86 -3.88 -9.10 3.75
N THR A 87 -3.14 -8.23 3.06
CA THR A 87 -3.35 -7.93 1.64
C THR A 87 -3.21 -9.20 0.80
N LYS A 88 -2.15 -10.01 1.00
CA LYS A 88 -1.96 -11.30 0.31
C LYS A 88 -3.08 -12.31 0.60
N SER A 89 -3.49 -12.46 1.86
CA SER A 89 -4.55 -13.42 2.23
C SER A 89 -5.90 -13.06 1.62
N GLN A 90 -6.24 -11.76 1.60
CA GLN A 90 -7.47 -11.26 0.98
C GLN A 90 -7.44 -11.47 -0.54
N TYR A 91 -6.30 -11.16 -1.16
CA TYR A 91 -6.06 -11.39 -2.58
C TYR A 91 -6.35 -12.85 -2.98
N ILE A 92 -5.77 -13.83 -2.27
CA ILE A 92 -5.93 -15.26 -2.60
C ILE A 92 -7.40 -15.63 -2.72
N ILE A 93 -8.22 -15.24 -1.74
CA ILE A 93 -9.61 -15.65 -1.70
C ILE A 93 -10.48 -14.85 -2.69
N GLU A 94 -10.22 -13.55 -2.88
CA GLU A 94 -11.01 -12.73 -3.81
C GLU A 94 -10.82 -13.16 -5.27
N ILE A 95 -9.59 -13.46 -5.68
CA ILE A 95 -9.26 -13.91 -7.03
C ILE A 95 -9.97 -15.23 -7.33
N VAL A 96 -9.88 -16.18 -6.38
CA VAL A 96 -10.55 -17.47 -6.50
C VAL A 96 -12.05 -17.28 -6.61
N VAL A 97 -12.69 -16.53 -5.70
CA VAL A 97 -14.15 -16.32 -5.73
C VAL A 97 -14.60 -15.65 -7.02
N ARG A 98 -13.85 -14.65 -7.51
CA ARG A 98 -14.17 -13.98 -8.77
C ARG A 98 -14.04 -14.91 -9.97
N ASN A 99 -12.99 -15.73 -10.02
CA ASN A 99 -12.80 -16.71 -11.09
C ASN A 99 -13.92 -17.77 -11.11
N LEU A 100 -14.38 -18.17 -9.92
CA LEU A 100 -15.41 -19.20 -9.76
C LEU A 100 -16.81 -18.69 -10.08
N TYR A 101 -17.09 -17.41 -9.84
CA TYR A 101 -18.35 -16.78 -10.23
C TYR A 101 -18.70 -16.99 -11.70
N GLU A 102 -17.76 -16.73 -12.61
CA GLU A 102 -17.97 -16.88 -14.06
C GLU A 102 -18.35 -18.32 -14.44
N ARG A 103 -17.84 -19.32 -13.69
CA ARG A 103 -18.14 -20.75 -13.93
C ARG A 103 -19.62 -21.08 -13.69
N THR A 104 -20.28 -20.33 -12.81
CA THR A 104 -21.72 -20.48 -12.55
C THR A 104 -22.57 -20.08 -13.77
N ALA A 105 -22.12 -19.07 -14.52
CA ALA A 105 -22.73 -18.63 -15.76
C ALA A 105 -22.39 -19.58 -16.92
N ASP A 106 -21.12 -20.00 -17.02
CA ASP A 106 -20.61 -20.93 -18.04
C ASP A 106 -21.41 -22.23 -18.11
N VAL A 107 -21.57 -22.92 -16.97
CA VAL A 107 -22.35 -24.17 -16.89
C VAL A 107 -23.83 -23.91 -17.20
N GLY A 108 -24.32 -22.73 -16.84
CA GLY A 108 -25.66 -22.23 -17.16
C GLY A 108 -25.89 -22.17 -18.66
N PHE A 109 -24.99 -21.51 -19.38
CA PHE A 109 -25.09 -21.28 -20.81
C PHE A 109 -24.87 -22.57 -21.61
N LEU A 110 -23.78 -23.29 -21.31
CA LEU A 110 -23.42 -24.48 -22.08
C LEU A 110 -24.45 -25.61 -21.93
N ALA A 111 -25.13 -25.71 -20.78
CA ALA A 111 -26.23 -26.66 -20.58
C ALA A 111 -27.47 -26.36 -21.43
N THR A 112 -27.55 -25.18 -22.06
CA THR A 112 -28.63 -24.79 -22.99
C THR A 112 -28.23 -24.87 -24.45
N ASP A 113 -26.99 -25.29 -24.75
CA ASP A 113 -26.52 -25.46 -26.12
C ASP A 113 -27.40 -26.47 -26.89
N HIS A 114 -27.96 -26.02 -28.00
CA HIS A 114 -28.95 -26.80 -28.75
C HIS A 114 -28.39 -28.12 -29.28
N GLU A 115 -27.14 -28.14 -29.76
CA GLU A 115 -26.53 -29.35 -30.32
C GLU A 115 -26.21 -30.35 -29.21
N LEU A 116 -25.71 -29.88 -28.06
CA LEU A 116 -25.46 -30.75 -26.91
C LEU A 116 -26.77 -31.31 -26.34
N CYS A 117 -27.81 -30.48 -26.19
CA CYS A 117 -29.12 -30.91 -25.72
C CYS A 117 -29.79 -31.91 -26.67
N ALA A 118 -29.66 -31.73 -27.99
CA ALA A 118 -30.20 -32.67 -28.98
C ALA A 118 -29.52 -34.05 -28.90
N PHE A 119 -28.19 -34.04 -28.75
CA PHE A 119 -27.41 -35.27 -28.57
C PHE A 119 -27.80 -36.01 -27.28
N VAL A 120 -27.85 -35.31 -26.15
CA VAL A 120 -28.22 -35.92 -24.85
C VAL A 120 -29.66 -36.44 -24.87
N ALA A 121 -30.56 -35.80 -25.62
CA ALA A 121 -31.93 -36.27 -25.82
C ALA A 121 -32.05 -37.47 -26.78
N GLY A 122 -30.96 -37.91 -27.43
CA GLY A 122 -30.98 -39.00 -28.40
C GLY A 122 -31.71 -38.67 -29.70
N LEU A 123 -31.73 -37.40 -30.10
CA LEU A 123 -32.38 -36.94 -31.34
C LEU A 123 -31.50 -37.13 -32.58
N ASP A 124 -30.21 -37.38 -32.41
CA ASP A 124 -29.27 -37.62 -33.49
C ASP A 124 -29.21 -39.13 -33.85
N GLY A 125 -29.24 -39.43 -35.16
CA GLY A 125 -29.56 -40.75 -35.69
C GLY A 125 -28.38 -41.71 -35.94
N ASP A 126 -27.12 -41.29 -35.74
CA ASP A 126 -25.91 -42.12 -35.95
C ASP A 126 -24.95 -42.00 -34.75
N ALA A 127 -25.20 -42.82 -33.73
CA ALA A 127 -24.59 -42.75 -32.41
C ALA A 127 -23.05 -42.69 -32.39
N GLY A 128 -22.35 -43.25 -33.39
CA GLY A 128 -20.88 -43.25 -33.45
C GLY A 128 -20.29 -41.93 -33.96
N ASN A 129 -20.88 -41.35 -35.01
CA ASN A 129 -20.42 -40.09 -35.60
C ASN A 129 -20.86 -38.88 -34.75
N ASP A 130 -21.97 -39.02 -34.04
CA ASP A 130 -22.51 -37.99 -33.16
C ASP A 130 -21.63 -37.72 -31.93
N VAL A 131 -21.03 -38.76 -31.33
CA VAL A 131 -20.13 -38.61 -30.17
C VAL A 131 -18.88 -37.82 -30.53
N GLU A 132 -18.22 -38.09 -31.66
CA GLU A 132 -16.99 -37.37 -32.02
C GLU A 132 -17.27 -35.91 -32.40
N ARG A 133 -18.41 -35.64 -33.07
CA ARG A 133 -18.87 -34.27 -33.33
C ARG A 133 -19.10 -33.49 -32.02
N VAL A 134 -19.76 -34.13 -31.04
CA VAL A 134 -20.00 -33.53 -29.72
C VAL A 134 -18.70 -33.32 -28.96
N ARG A 135 -17.79 -34.29 -28.97
CA ARG A 135 -16.44 -34.14 -28.39
C ARG A 135 -15.68 -32.98 -29.03
N ALA A 136 -15.73 -32.82 -30.35
CA ALA A 136 -15.11 -31.69 -31.04
C ALA A 136 -15.73 -30.34 -30.60
N ARG A 137 -17.06 -30.28 -30.43
CA ARG A 137 -17.75 -29.09 -29.92
C ARG A 137 -17.33 -28.76 -28.48
N LEU A 138 -17.27 -29.74 -27.59
CA LEU A 138 -16.81 -29.57 -26.21
C LEU A 138 -15.33 -29.16 -26.14
N ARG A 139 -14.47 -29.74 -26.98
CA ARG A 139 -13.05 -29.34 -27.10
C ARG A 139 -12.93 -27.90 -27.61
N SER A 140 -13.73 -27.48 -28.59
CA SER A 140 -13.76 -26.08 -29.07
C SER A 140 -14.16 -25.08 -27.97
N TYR A 141 -15.06 -25.47 -27.05
CA TYR A 141 -15.37 -24.68 -25.87
C TYR A 141 -14.16 -24.59 -24.93
N ARG A 142 -13.60 -25.74 -24.52
CA ARG A 142 -12.41 -25.81 -23.65
C ARG A 142 -11.22 -25.01 -24.23
N ASP A 143 -11.01 -25.06 -25.55
CA ASP A 143 -9.90 -24.34 -26.18
C ASP A 143 -10.05 -22.81 -26.11
N LYS A 144 -11.26 -22.31 -25.88
CA LYS A 144 -11.53 -20.88 -25.59
C LYS A 144 -11.50 -20.61 -24.08
N TYR A 145 -11.95 -21.56 -23.26
CA TYR A 145 -11.97 -21.48 -21.80
C TYR A 145 -11.00 -22.51 -21.20
N SER A 146 -9.70 -22.26 -21.31
CA SER A 146 -8.64 -23.19 -20.88
C SER A 146 -8.62 -23.42 -19.36
N VAL A 147 -9.48 -22.72 -18.62
CA VAL A 147 -9.78 -22.94 -17.20
C VAL A 147 -10.37 -24.31 -16.88
N TYR A 148 -10.97 -24.98 -17.87
CA TYR A 148 -11.52 -26.32 -17.73
C TYR A 148 -10.54 -27.38 -18.23
N ASP A 149 -10.37 -28.46 -17.46
CA ASP A 149 -9.57 -29.62 -17.88
C ASP A 149 -10.43 -30.81 -18.33
N GLU A 150 -11.72 -30.81 -18.01
CA GLU A 150 -12.67 -31.86 -18.40
C GLU A 150 -14.11 -31.32 -18.47
N ILE A 151 -14.88 -31.86 -19.42
CA ILE A 151 -16.29 -31.58 -19.64
C ILE A 151 -17.01 -32.89 -19.94
N ILE A 152 -18.03 -33.23 -19.15
CA ILE A 152 -18.72 -34.52 -19.20
C ILE A 152 -20.21 -34.30 -19.42
N LEU A 153 -20.79 -35.10 -20.32
CA LEU A 153 -22.23 -35.22 -20.54
C LEU A 153 -22.71 -36.56 -19.97
N LEU A 154 -23.71 -36.51 -19.10
CA LEU A 154 -24.27 -37.66 -18.41
C LEU A 154 -25.75 -37.84 -18.76
N ALA A 155 -26.18 -39.09 -18.90
CA ALA A 155 -27.59 -39.45 -18.84
C ALA A 155 -28.11 -39.35 -17.39
N PRO A 156 -29.44 -39.28 -17.16
CA PRO A 156 -30.01 -39.14 -15.82
C PRO A 156 -29.71 -40.32 -14.89
N ASP A 157 -29.33 -41.48 -15.44
CA ASP A 157 -28.96 -42.69 -14.69
C ASP A 157 -27.45 -42.80 -14.36
N GLY A 158 -26.68 -41.76 -14.71
CA GLY A 158 -25.25 -41.64 -14.50
C GLY A 158 -24.37 -42.23 -15.61
N THR A 159 -24.95 -42.73 -16.70
CA THR A 159 -24.17 -43.20 -17.86
C THR A 159 -23.46 -42.02 -18.54
N VAL A 160 -22.16 -42.15 -18.81
CA VAL A 160 -21.39 -41.12 -19.52
C VAL A 160 -21.65 -41.20 -21.01
N LEU A 161 -22.22 -40.14 -21.57
CA LEU A 161 -22.56 -40.02 -22.99
C LEU A 161 -21.39 -39.48 -23.81
N ALA A 162 -20.67 -38.50 -23.28
CA ALA A 162 -19.46 -37.94 -23.87
C ALA A 162 -18.57 -37.32 -22.78
N GLN A 163 -17.27 -37.33 -23.02
CA GLN A 163 -16.25 -36.62 -22.23
C GLN A 163 -15.10 -36.19 -23.14
N ILE A 164 -14.29 -35.23 -22.71
CA ILE A 164 -13.17 -34.72 -23.54
C ILE A 164 -11.79 -35.24 -23.11
N ASP A 165 -11.62 -35.71 -21.87
CA ASP A 165 -10.37 -36.32 -21.41
C ASP A 165 -10.30 -37.79 -21.79
N ASP A 166 -9.58 -38.11 -22.87
CA ASP A 166 -9.38 -39.50 -23.29
C ASP A 166 -8.39 -40.27 -22.38
N ALA A 167 -7.65 -39.59 -21.48
CA ALA A 167 -6.69 -40.23 -20.57
C ALA A 167 -7.34 -40.83 -19.31
N SER A 168 -8.54 -40.37 -18.94
CA SER A 168 -9.30 -40.86 -17.77
C SER A 168 -10.73 -41.25 -18.17
N PRO A 169 -10.93 -42.33 -18.95
CA PRO A 169 -12.26 -42.74 -19.43
C PRO A 169 -13.18 -43.16 -18.27
N VAL A 170 -14.34 -42.53 -18.19
CA VAL A 170 -15.42 -42.89 -17.25
C VAL A 170 -16.60 -43.42 -18.06
N ALA A 171 -17.08 -44.62 -17.75
CA ALA A 171 -18.24 -45.21 -18.43
C ALA A 171 -19.57 -44.86 -17.73
N ARG A 172 -19.54 -44.76 -16.41
CA ARG A 172 -20.69 -44.49 -15.56
C ARG A 172 -20.22 -43.87 -14.25
N SER A 173 -21.04 -43.00 -13.67
CA SER A 173 -20.85 -42.43 -12.34
C SER A 173 -22.04 -42.74 -11.43
N GLU A 174 -21.74 -43.00 -10.16
CA GLU A 174 -22.72 -43.13 -9.07
C GLU A 174 -22.66 -41.93 -8.12
N ASP A 175 -22.01 -40.85 -8.55
CA ASP A 175 -21.76 -39.70 -7.70
C ASP A 175 -23.08 -39.01 -7.27
N PRO A 176 -23.26 -38.71 -5.96
CA PRO A 176 -24.45 -38.03 -5.45
C PRO A 176 -24.77 -36.68 -6.13
N LEU A 177 -23.77 -36.04 -6.76
CA LEU A 177 -23.97 -34.80 -7.49
C LEU A 177 -25.02 -34.96 -8.59
N ILE A 178 -25.15 -36.14 -9.22
CA ILE A 178 -26.10 -36.35 -10.32
C ILE A 178 -27.52 -36.15 -9.82
N ALA A 179 -27.88 -36.81 -8.71
CA ALA A 179 -29.20 -36.68 -8.10
C ALA A 179 -29.46 -35.25 -7.60
N ALA A 180 -28.45 -34.62 -6.98
CA ALA A 180 -28.54 -33.24 -6.54
C ALA A 180 -28.82 -32.28 -7.71
N THR A 181 -28.10 -32.44 -8.82
CA THR A 181 -28.22 -31.60 -10.01
C THR A 181 -29.54 -31.79 -10.73
N LEU A 182 -30.05 -33.02 -10.82
CA LEU A 182 -31.38 -33.28 -11.36
C LEU A 182 -32.50 -32.64 -10.52
N SER A 183 -32.29 -32.52 -9.20
CA SER A 183 -33.23 -31.88 -8.27
C SER A 183 -33.10 -30.35 -8.16
N CYS A 184 -32.04 -29.76 -8.72
CA CYS A 184 -31.74 -28.34 -8.65
C CYS A 184 -32.21 -27.61 -9.92
N ASP A 185 -32.82 -26.43 -9.77
CA ASP A 185 -33.26 -25.61 -10.90
C ASP A 185 -32.13 -24.75 -11.51
N SER A 186 -31.08 -24.47 -10.73
CA SER A 186 -29.94 -23.64 -11.13
C SER A 186 -28.73 -24.51 -11.48
N HIS A 187 -27.64 -24.40 -10.70
CA HIS A 187 -26.43 -25.20 -10.82
C HIS A 187 -26.11 -25.83 -9.46
N VAL A 188 -25.29 -26.87 -9.48
CA VAL A 188 -24.70 -27.48 -8.28
C VAL A 188 -23.18 -27.36 -8.39
N GLU A 189 -22.58 -26.77 -7.36
CA GLU A 189 -21.15 -26.69 -7.16
C GLU A 189 -20.71 -27.79 -6.19
N THR A 190 -19.63 -28.52 -6.50
CA THR A 190 -19.13 -29.60 -5.66
C THR A 190 -17.61 -29.60 -5.65
N PHE A 191 -16.99 -29.61 -4.46
CA PHE A 191 -15.55 -29.78 -4.28
C PHE A 191 -15.22 -30.94 -3.35
N ARG A 192 -14.96 -32.12 -3.93
CA ARG A 192 -14.57 -33.34 -3.20
C ARG A 192 -14.07 -34.41 -4.17
N ALA A 193 -13.63 -35.55 -3.65
CA ALA A 193 -13.40 -36.73 -4.47
C ALA A 193 -14.68 -37.11 -5.23
N SER A 194 -14.54 -37.46 -6.51
CA SER A 194 -15.62 -37.86 -7.40
C SER A 194 -15.12 -38.93 -8.37
N ASP A 195 -15.96 -39.92 -8.65
CA ASP A 195 -15.66 -40.98 -9.64
C ASP A 195 -15.66 -40.46 -11.09
N LEU A 196 -16.20 -39.26 -11.32
CA LEU A 196 -16.07 -38.52 -12.59
C LEU A 196 -14.64 -38.04 -12.85
N ARG A 197 -13.79 -37.95 -11.81
CA ARG A 197 -12.37 -37.59 -11.91
C ARG A 197 -11.53 -38.52 -11.03
N PRO A 198 -11.42 -39.83 -11.38
CA PRO A 198 -10.84 -40.85 -10.50
C PRO A 198 -9.33 -40.65 -10.24
N GLY A 199 -8.64 -39.88 -11.10
CA GLY A 199 -7.23 -39.52 -10.93
C GLY A 199 -6.98 -38.32 -10.00
N LYS A 200 -8.04 -37.62 -9.55
CA LYS A 200 -7.91 -36.43 -8.70
C LYS A 200 -8.30 -36.73 -7.25
N ARG A 201 -7.57 -36.12 -6.31
CA ARG A 201 -7.91 -36.20 -4.88
C ARG A 201 -9.24 -35.52 -4.57
N GLN A 202 -9.45 -34.34 -5.15
CA GLN A 202 -10.69 -33.59 -5.12
C GLN A 202 -10.90 -32.96 -6.50
N ALA A 203 -12.14 -32.84 -6.93
CA ALA A 203 -12.51 -32.17 -8.17
C ALA A 203 -13.49 -31.06 -7.86
N LEU A 204 -13.27 -29.88 -8.43
CA LEU A 204 -14.24 -28.80 -8.43
C LEU A 204 -15.12 -28.94 -9.68
N ILE A 205 -16.36 -29.35 -9.47
CA ILE A 205 -17.31 -29.68 -10.54
C ILE A 205 -18.51 -28.74 -10.43
N TYR A 206 -18.77 -28.01 -11.51
CA TYR A 206 -20.01 -27.29 -11.73
C TYR A 206 -20.92 -28.16 -12.58
N SER A 207 -22.16 -28.35 -12.16
CA SER A 207 -23.08 -29.19 -12.92
C SER A 207 -24.47 -28.59 -13.03
N ARG A 208 -25.13 -28.86 -14.16
CA ARG A 208 -26.47 -28.37 -14.46
C ARG A 208 -27.26 -29.39 -15.27
N ARG A 209 -28.56 -29.48 -14.98
CA ARG A 209 -29.48 -30.32 -15.74
C ARG A 209 -29.65 -29.79 -17.17
N MET A 210 -29.75 -30.69 -18.12
CA MET A 210 -29.98 -30.40 -19.53
C MET A 210 -31.42 -30.73 -19.91
N HIS A 211 -32.00 -29.93 -20.78
CA HIS A 211 -33.41 -30.03 -21.17
C HIS A 211 -33.55 -30.41 -22.65
N HIS A 212 -34.54 -31.26 -22.93
CA HIS A 212 -34.91 -31.64 -24.28
C HIS A 212 -35.32 -30.38 -25.08
N PRO A 213 -34.73 -30.10 -26.27
CA PRO A 213 -34.99 -28.87 -27.00
C PRO A 213 -36.46 -28.61 -27.36
N ALA A 214 -37.23 -29.67 -27.69
CA ALA A 214 -38.65 -29.56 -28.05
C ALA A 214 -39.63 -29.69 -26.86
N THR A 215 -39.40 -30.61 -25.91
CA THR A 215 -40.38 -30.94 -24.85
C THR A 215 -40.08 -30.25 -23.52
N GLY A 216 -38.85 -29.73 -23.33
CA GLY A 216 -38.40 -29.18 -22.06
C GLY A 216 -38.15 -30.20 -20.95
N ALA A 217 -38.34 -31.50 -21.21
CA ALA A 217 -38.08 -32.56 -20.24
C ALA A 217 -36.59 -32.63 -19.87
N VAL A 218 -36.26 -32.98 -18.63
CA VAL A 218 -34.86 -33.18 -18.22
C VAL A 218 -34.32 -34.45 -18.89
N VAL A 219 -33.23 -34.32 -19.65
CA VAL A 219 -32.65 -35.40 -20.47
C VAL A 219 -31.26 -35.83 -20.03
N GLY A 220 -30.59 -35.05 -19.18
CA GLY A 220 -29.26 -35.39 -18.69
C GLY A 220 -28.65 -34.30 -17.82
N VAL A 221 -27.34 -34.41 -17.59
CA VAL A 221 -26.55 -33.50 -16.77
C VAL A 221 -25.25 -33.13 -17.53
N LEU A 222 -24.94 -31.84 -17.55
CA LEU A 222 -23.62 -31.32 -17.95
C LEU A 222 -22.77 -31.14 -16.71
N CYS A 223 -21.50 -31.56 -16.77
CA CYS A 223 -20.50 -31.31 -15.74
C CYS A 223 -19.29 -30.59 -16.35
N LEU A 224 -18.91 -29.45 -15.78
CA LEU A 224 -17.66 -28.73 -16.06
C LEU A 224 -16.69 -28.94 -14.91
N CYS A 225 -15.52 -29.51 -15.19
CA CYS A 225 -14.46 -29.71 -14.22
C CYS A 225 -13.45 -28.57 -14.34
N PHE A 226 -13.34 -27.78 -13.27
CA PHE A 226 -12.39 -26.68 -13.21
C PHE A 226 -10.98 -27.22 -12.91
N HIS A 227 -9.97 -26.69 -13.61
CA HIS A 227 -8.57 -27.06 -13.38
C HIS A 227 -8.00 -26.37 -12.14
N PHE A 228 -8.58 -26.70 -10.99
CA PHE A 228 -8.33 -26.06 -9.71
C PHE A 228 -6.86 -26.04 -9.32
N GLU A 229 -6.15 -27.17 -9.46
CA GLU A 229 -4.74 -27.27 -9.06
C GLU A 229 -3.83 -26.34 -9.87
N GLU A 230 -4.04 -26.30 -11.19
CA GLU A 230 -3.25 -25.45 -12.09
C GLU A 230 -3.55 -23.97 -11.86
N GLU A 231 -4.81 -23.62 -11.59
CA GLU A 231 -5.19 -22.25 -11.29
C GLU A 231 -4.57 -21.76 -9.98
N MET A 232 -4.66 -22.58 -8.92
CA MET A 232 -4.05 -22.23 -7.64
C MET A 232 -2.52 -22.13 -7.75
N ALA A 233 -1.87 -23.00 -8.52
CA ALA A 233 -0.44 -22.92 -8.78
C ALA A 233 -0.05 -21.59 -9.46
N ARG A 234 -0.84 -21.12 -10.44
CA ARG A 234 -0.63 -19.81 -11.08
C ARG A 234 -0.81 -18.66 -10.09
N ILE A 235 -1.91 -18.64 -9.35
CA ILE A 235 -2.20 -17.60 -8.34
C ILE A 235 -1.05 -17.52 -7.33
N PHE A 236 -0.56 -18.65 -6.84
CA PHE A 236 0.55 -18.67 -5.90
C PHE A 236 1.87 -18.25 -6.55
N HIS A 237 2.19 -18.71 -7.76
CA HIS A 237 3.43 -18.34 -8.43
C HIS A 237 3.52 -16.83 -8.71
N THR A 238 2.43 -16.23 -9.18
CA THR A 238 2.37 -14.82 -9.56
C THR A 238 2.48 -13.87 -8.35
N HIS A 239 2.11 -14.33 -7.15
CA HIS A 239 2.05 -13.47 -5.95
C HIS A 239 2.99 -13.88 -4.80
N ARG A 240 3.80 -14.93 -5.02
CA ARG A 240 4.83 -15.33 -4.07
C ARG A 240 5.89 -14.24 -3.98
N ASP A 241 6.37 -13.98 -2.77
CA ASP A 241 7.49 -13.06 -2.58
C ASP A 241 8.78 -13.61 -3.19
N HIS A 242 9.63 -12.73 -3.71
CA HIS A 242 10.97 -13.09 -4.21
C HIS A 242 11.86 -13.75 -3.15
N THR A 243 11.60 -13.47 -1.87
CA THR A 243 12.30 -14.06 -0.73
C THR A 243 11.70 -15.41 -0.29
N GLU A 244 10.60 -15.85 -0.92
CA GLU A 244 9.88 -17.11 -0.70
C GLU A 244 9.56 -17.45 0.76
N ARG A 245 9.55 -16.46 1.65
CA ARG A 245 9.30 -16.62 3.09
C ARG A 245 7.82 -16.79 3.41
N THR A 246 6.93 -16.45 2.48
CA THR A 246 5.48 -16.56 2.65
C THR A 246 4.94 -17.91 2.17
N LEU A 247 4.13 -18.54 3.02
CA LEU A 247 3.38 -19.76 2.71
C LEU A 247 1.93 -19.36 2.45
N MET A 248 1.54 -19.35 1.18
CA MET A 248 0.19 -19.02 0.73
C MET A 248 -0.65 -20.29 0.66
N LEU A 249 -1.85 -20.24 1.23
CA LEU A 249 -2.76 -21.37 1.39
C LEU A 249 -4.19 -20.96 1.04
N LEU A 250 -4.96 -21.92 0.55
CA LEU A 250 -6.42 -21.88 0.53
C LEU A 250 -6.95 -22.96 1.47
N LEU A 251 -7.89 -22.61 2.33
CA LEU A 251 -8.49 -23.48 3.33
C LEU A 251 -9.99 -23.66 3.08
N ASP A 252 -10.53 -24.79 3.52
CA ASP A 252 -11.97 -25.01 3.59
C ASP A 252 -12.59 -24.47 4.91
N ALA A 253 -13.88 -24.76 5.12
CA ALA A 253 -14.64 -24.35 6.29
C ALA A 253 -14.08 -24.88 7.62
N ASP A 254 -13.45 -26.07 7.59
CA ASP A 254 -12.89 -26.75 8.76
C ASP A 254 -11.43 -26.34 9.02
N GLY A 255 -10.87 -25.44 8.19
CA GLY A 255 -9.48 -25.00 8.29
C GLY A 255 -8.48 -26.04 7.77
N ALA A 256 -8.94 -26.99 6.96
CA ALA A 256 -8.06 -27.92 6.27
C ALA A 256 -7.53 -27.29 4.97
N VAL A 257 -6.26 -27.54 4.69
CA VAL A 257 -5.58 -26.99 3.51
C VAL A 257 -6.08 -27.69 2.25
N ILE A 258 -6.72 -26.94 1.35
CA ILE A 258 -7.20 -27.44 0.05
C ILE A 258 -6.29 -27.04 -1.11
N ALA A 259 -5.50 -25.97 -0.96
CA ALA A 259 -4.39 -25.65 -1.86
C ALA A 259 -3.21 -25.05 -1.06
N SER A 260 -1.99 -25.34 -1.48
CA SER A 260 -0.76 -24.87 -0.84
C SER A 260 0.27 -24.45 -1.89
N ALA A 261 0.90 -23.29 -1.69
CA ALA A 261 2.03 -22.84 -2.50
C ALA A 261 3.29 -23.70 -2.30
N ASP A 262 3.39 -24.41 -1.17
CA ASP A 262 4.45 -25.38 -0.89
C ASP A 262 3.85 -26.61 -0.21
N PRO A 263 3.35 -27.59 -0.99
CA PRO A 263 2.75 -28.82 -0.45
C PRO A 263 3.73 -29.72 0.29
N LEU A 264 5.04 -29.55 0.09
CA LEU A 264 6.06 -30.29 0.84
C LEU A 264 6.18 -29.75 2.28
N TRP A 265 6.03 -28.44 2.44
CA TRP A 265 6.07 -27.79 3.75
C TRP A 265 4.73 -27.87 4.49
N ILE A 266 3.62 -27.51 3.84
CA ILE A 266 2.26 -27.65 4.37
C ILE A 266 1.44 -28.53 3.42
N PRO A 267 1.23 -29.81 3.77
CA PRO A 267 0.56 -30.76 2.89
C PRO A 267 -0.96 -30.52 2.83
N LEU A 268 -1.55 -30.92 1.69
CA LEU A 268 -2.99 -30.85 1.50
C LEU A 268 -3.74 -31.76 2.49
N GLY A 269 -4.79 -31.21 3.10
CA GLY A 269 -5.60 -31.80 4.16
C GLY A 269 -5.06 -31.59 5.58
N ALA A 270 -3.90 -30.94 5.75
CA ALA A 270 -3.45 -30.55 7.08
C ALA A 270 -4.37 -29.49 7.67
N THR A 271 -4.71 -29.61 8.95
CA THR A 271 -5.40 -28.54 9.69
C THR A 271 -4.37 -27.54 10.21
N VAL A 272 -4.58 -26.26 9.91
CA VAL A 272 -3.69 -25.16 10.29
C VAL A 272 -4.39 -24.19 11.24
N PRO A 273 -3.66 -23.47 12.12
CA PRO A 273 -4.26 -22.40 12.92
C PRO A 273 -4.77 -21.26 12.02
N VAL A 274 -5.82 -20.57 12.47
CA VAL A 274 -6.52 -19.51 11.72
C VAL A 274 -6.51 -18.20 12.50
N ASN A 275 -6.24 -17.08 11.82
CA ASN A 275 -6.19 -15.73 12.40
C ASN A 275 -6.99 -14.69 11.62
N ARG A 276 -8.33 -14.78 11.70
CA ARG A 276 -9.25 -13.83 11.03
C ARG A 276 -9.20 -12.41 11.59
N LYS A 277 -8.80 -12.24 12.86
CA LYS A 277 -8.67 -10.92 13.49
C LYS A 277 -7.35 -10.22 13.17
N GLY A 278 -6.35 -10.95 12.67
CA GLY A 278 -5.03 -10.39 12.40
C GLY A 278 -4.33 -9.94 13.67
N SER A 279 -4.59 -10.63 14.79
CA SER A 279 -3.97 -10.30 16.06
C SER A 279 -2.47 -10.64 16.03
N PRO A 280 -1.60 -9.82 16.65
CA PRO A 280 -0.15 -10.05 16.69
C PRO A 280 0.19 -11.15 17.69
N THR A 281 -0.15 -12.39 17.33
CA THR A 281 0.05 -13.59 18.16
C THR A 281 0.76 -14.67 17.36
N LEU A 282 1.79 -15.25 17.94
CA LEU A 282 2.47 -16.43 17.39
C LEU A 282 1.55 -17.65 17.50
N MET A 283 1.41 -18.38 16.40
CA MET A 283 0.60 -19.59 16.31
C MET A 283 1.48 -20.79 15.97
N LYS A 284 1.26 -21.92 16.64
CA LYS A 284 2.05 -23.14 16.43
C LYS A 284 1.46 -24.01 15.35
N HIS A 285 2.31 -24.49 14.44
CA HIS A 285 2.00 -25.57 13.51
C HIS A 285 3.24 -26.46 13.32
N ALA A 286 3.06 -27.77 13.36
CA ALA A 286 4.15 -28.76 13.22
C ALA A 286 5.41 -28.47 14.09
N GLY A 287 5.20 -27.93 15.31
CA GLY A 287 6.28 -27.61 16.26
C GLY A 287 7.01 -26.28 16.00
N ARG A 288 6.66 -25.52 14.97
CA ARG A 288 7.22 -24.19 14.65
C ARG A 288 6.22 -23.07 14.94
N ASP A 289 6.74 -21.88 15.21
CA ASP A 289 5.95 -20.66 15.44
C ASP A 289 5.80 -19.86 14.14
N TYR A 290 4.57 -19.42 13.88
CA TYR A 290 4.19 -18.67 12.69
C TYR A 290 3.47 -17.38 13.07
N LEU A 291 3.69 -16.35 12.26
CA LEU A 291 2.65 -15.35 12.04
C LEU A 291 1.64 -15.93 11.07
N VAL A 292 0.35 -15.69 11.34
CA VAL A 292 -0.75 -16.19 10.51
C VAL A 292 -1.73 -15.07 10.24
N ARG A 293 -2.24 -15.00 9.01
CA ARG A 293 -3.34 -14.11 8.63
C ARG A 293 -4.32 -14.85 7.74
N THR A 294 -5.59 -14.77 8.09
CA THR A 294 -6.67 -15.46 7.36
C THR A 294 -7.73 -14.45 6.94
N ALA A 295 -8.18 -14.58 5.70
CA ALA A 295 -9.19 -13.74 5.07
C ALA A 295 -10.35 -14.57 4.54
N VAL A 296 -11.51 -13.94 4.46
CA VAL A 296 -12.74 -14.46 3.84
C VAL A 296 -13.15 -13.49 2.75
N SER A 297 -13.71 -14.01 1.66
CA SER A 297 -14.24 -13.13 0.62
C SER A 297 -15.54 -12.48 1.09
N PRO A 298 -15.77 -11.18 0.77
CA PRO A 298 -17.09 -10.56 0.91
C PRO A 298 -18.10 -11.06 -0.15
N GLY A 299 -17.64 -11.87 -1.11
CA GLY A 299 -18.38 -12.29 -2.30
C GLY A 299 -18.15 -11.34 -3.48
N TYR A 300 -18.54 -11.79 -4.68
CA TYR A 300 -18.48 -11.04 -5.92
C TYR A 300 -19.81 -11.12 -6.66
N GLN A 301 -20.42 -9.97 -6.98
CA GLN A 301 -21.71 -9.88 -7.70
C GLN A 301 -22.83 -10.77 -7.12
N GLY A 302 -22.88 -10.93 -5.79
CA GLY A 302 -23.87 -11.75 -5.09
C GLY A 302 -23.48 -13.22 -4.92
N TYR A 303 -22.36 -13.67 -5.50
CA TYR A 303 -21.79 -14.99 -5.27
C TYR A 303 -20.77 -14.96 -4.12
N PRO A 304 -21.01 -15.67 -3.00
CA PRO A 304 -20.14 -15.63 -1.83
C PRO A 304 -18.84 -16.45 -1.99
N GLY A 305 -18.74 -17.28 -3.02
CA GLY A 305 -17.72 -18.34 -3.10
C GLY A 305 -18.19 -19.66 -2.49
N PRO A 306 -17.40 -20.74 -2.62
CA PRO A 306 -17.70 -22.01 -1.97
C PRO A 306 -17.70 -21.86 -0.44
N ASP A 307 -18.60 -22.60 0.21
CA ASP A 307 -18.89 -22.43 1.63
C ASP A 307 -17.65 -22.57 2.52
N GLY A 308 -17.37 -21.49 3.27
CA GLY A 308 -16.31 -21.44 4.28
C GLY A 308 -14.88 -21.39 3.74
N TRP A 309 -14.70 -21.24 2.43
CA TRP A 309 -13.36 -21.09 1.84
C TRP A 309 -12.66 -19.82 2.34
N GLN A 310 -11.37 -19.97 2.61
CA GLN A 310 -10.56 -18.94 3.26
C GLN A 310 -9.19 -18.85 2.61
N GLY A 311 -8.73 -17.63 2.35
CA GLY A 311 -7.35 -17.35 1.95
C GLY A 311 -6.49 -17.20 3.20
N GLN A 312 -5.31 -17.81 3.21
CA GLN A 312 -4.41 -17.73 4.36
C GLN A 312 -2.96 -17.54 3.93
N VAL A 313 -2.25 -16.71 4.69
CA VAL A 313 -0.79 -16.58 4.60
C VAL A 313 -0.19 -16.93 5.95
N MET A 314 0.86 -17.74 5.93
CA MET A 314 1.68 -18.08 7.09
C MET A 314 3.12 -17.67 6.82
N VAL A 315 3.79 -17.09 7.80
CA VAL A 315 5.21 -16.74 7.72
C VAL A 315 5.91 -17.32 8.95
N PRO A 316 6.93 -18.18 8.80
CA PRO A 316 7.73 -18.63 9.94
C PRO A 316 8.35 -17.42 10.65
N VAL A 317 8.20 -17.34 11.97
CA VAL A 317 8.60 -16.14 12.73
C VAL A 317 10.11 -15.85 12.62
N ASP A 318 10.92 -16.89 12.44
CA ASP A 318 12.37 -16.82 12.28
C ASP A 318 12.83 -16.09 11.00
N VAL A 319 11.95 -15.98 9.99
CA VAL A 319 12.23 -15.25 8.74
C VAL A 319 11.27 -14.06 8.52
N ALA A 320 10.34 -13.84 9.44
CA ALA A 320 9.32 -12.80 9.31
C ALA A 320 9.90 -11.38 9.32
N PHE A 321 10.95 -11.15 10.11
CA PHE A 321 11.52 -9.82 10.35
C PHE A 321 12.92 -9.63 9.76
N GLY A 322 13.37 -10.56 8.91
CA GLY A 322 14.66 -10.44 8.23
C GLY A 322 14.78 -9.09 7.50
N SER A 323 15.95 -8.45 7.61
CA SER A 323 16.23 -7.18 6.97
C SER A 323 16.11 -7.36 5.46
N LEU A 324 15.12 -6.71 4.85
CA LEU A 324 15.11 -6.49 3.42
C LEU A 324 16.03 -5.30 3.21
N ASP A 325 17.18 -5.51 2.57
CA ASP A 325 18.11 -4.43 2.19
C ASP A 325 17.34 -3.41 1.35
N SER A 326 16.91 -2.35 2.01
CA SER A 326 16.11 -1.27 1.46
C SER A 326 16.81 -0.02 1.92
N ASP A 327 17.59 0.58 1.04
CA ASP A 327 18.32 1.82 1.28
C ASP A 327 17.53 3.00 0.66
N VAL A 328 16.26 3.09 1.06
CA VAL A 328 15.30 4.06 0.48
C VAL A 328 15.71 5.46 0.91
N LEU A 329 16.20 5.63 2.13
CA LEU A 329 16.62 6.93 2.64
C LEU A 329 17.93 7.41 2.02
N ALA A 330 18.91 6.54 1.73
CA ALA A 330 20.17 6.98 1.12
C ALA A 330 20.00 7.48 -0.32
N GLY A 331 18.94 7.05 -1.02
CA GLY A 331 18.58 7.54 -2.34
C GLY A 331 17.87 8.91 -2.34
N LEU A 332 17.43 9.41 -1.19
CA LEU A 332 16.67 10.66 -1.07
C LEU A 332 17.59 11.84 -0.73
N ALA A 333 17.26 13.02 -1.27
CA ALA A 333 17.87 14.25 -0.81
C ALA A 333 17.51 14.49 0.68
N PRO A 334 18.43 15.01 1.52
CA PRO A 334 18.17 15.21 2.94
C PRO A 334 16.91 16.04 3.25
N GLU A 335 16.62 17.03 2.40
CA GLU A 335 15.42 17.87 2.47
C GLU A 335 14.10 17.10 2.28
N TRP A 336 14.13 16.00 1.52
CA TRP A 336 12.98 15.12 1.34
C TRP A 336 12.70 14.27 2.57
N ALA A 337 13.76 13.69 3.15
CA ALA A 337 13.64 12.91 4.38
C ALA A 337 13.07 13.77 5.52
N GLU A 338 13.60 14.99 5.70
CA GLU A 338 13.09 15.93 6.70
C GLU A 338 11.64 16.36 6.40
N GLY A 339 11.33 16.68 5.14
CA GLY A 339 9.99 17.08 4.73
C GLY A 339 8.94 15.99 4.96
N LEU A 340 9.26 14.73 4.62
CA LEU A 340 8.41 13.58 4.90
C LEU A 340 8.28 13.33 6.40
N LEU A 341 9.38 13.32 7.16
CA LEU A 341 9.36 13.16 8.63
C LEU A 341 8.52 14.23 9.32
N SER A 342 8.45 15.45 8.77
CA SER A 342 7.57 16.51 9.32
C SER A 342 6.09 16.14 9.29
N HIS A 343 5.70 15.20 8.42
CA HIS A 343 4.36 14.64 8.30
C HIS A 343 4.22 13.26 8.98
N ALA A 344 5.20 12.84 9.80
CA ALA A 344 5.19 11.55 10.52
C ALA A 344 3.90 11.30 11.29
N ARG A 345 3.26 12.34 11.85
CA ARG A 345 1.98 12.19 12.55
C ARG A 345 0.87 11.65 11.65
N SER A 346 0.88 11.99 10.37
CA SER A 346 -0.15 11.60 9.39
C SER A 346 -0.02 10.15 8.95
N PHE A 347 1.20 9.61 8.88
CA PHE A 347 1.43 8.26 8.36
C PHE A 347 1.97 7.25 9.38
N CYS A 348 2.64 7.70 10.45
CA CYS A 348 3.13 6.87 11.56
C CYS A 348 3.07 7.63 12.90
N PRO A 349 1.89 7.68 13.57
CA PRO A 349 1.75 8.31 14.88
C PRO A 349 2.75 7.85 15.95
N PRO A 350 3.12 6.55 16.05
CA PRO A 350 4.15 6.10 16.99
C PRO A 350 5.52 6.75 16.74
N LEU A 351 5.94 6.89 15.47
CA LEU A 351 7.18 7.58 15.11
C LEU A 351 7.15 9.05 15.56
N HIS A 352 6.00 9.72 15.39
CA HIS A 352 5.84 11.10 15.84
C HIS A 352 5.95 11.25 17.37
N GLU A 353 5.38 10.32 18.14
CA GLU A 353 5.50 10.29 19.61
C GLU A 353 6.97 10.12 20.04
N ILE A 354 7.69 9.19 19.39
CA ILE A 354 9.12 8.95 19.63
C ILE A 354 9.94 10.21 19.33
N VAL A 355 9.71 10.86 18.18
CA VAL A 355 10.40 12.12 17.81
C VAL A 355 10.16 13.20 18.86
N GLY A 356 8.92 13.40 19.29
CA GLY A 356 8.58 14.39 20.32
C GLY A 356 9.23 14.10 21.68
N ALA A 357 9.33 12.84 22.05
CA ALA A 357 9.94 12.43 23.31
C ALA A 357 11.48 12.54 23.27
N ALA A 358 12.12 12.32 22.10
CA ALA A 358 13.55 12.60 21.89
C ALA A 358 13.87 14.09 22.03
N GLU A 359 13.02 14.98 21.51
CA GLU A 359 13.16 16.44 21.70
C GLU A 359 13.03 16.86 23.17
N MET A 360 12.16 16.21 23.94
CA MET A 360 12.08 16.43 25.39
C MET A 360 13.41 16.10 26.07
N VAL A 361 13.99 14.93 25.77
CA VAL A 361 15.28 14.52 26.32
C VAL A 361 16.39 15.49 25.93
N ARG A 362 16.46 15.88 24.66
CA ARG A 362 17.45 16.84 24.16
C ARG A 362 17.40 18.14 24.93
N ARG A 363 16.21 18.68 25.17
CA ARG A 363 16.01 19.89 25.99
C ARG A 363 16.50 19.70 27.42
N VAL A 364 16.22 18.58 28.07
CA VAL A 364 16.67 18.36 29.46
C VAL A 364 18.20 18.26 29.53
N VAL A 365 18.84 17.58 28.57
CA VAL A 365 20.31 17.54 28.47
C VAL A 365 20.88 18.93 28.24
N TRP A 366 20.32 19.70 27.30
CA TRP A 366 20.75 21.06 27.00
C TRP A 366 20.63 21.99 28.21
N ASN A 367 19.51 21.93 28.94
CA ASN A 367 19.33 22.68 30.19
C ASN A 367 20.39 22.29 31.23
N GLY A 368 20.72 20.99 31.35
CA GLY A 368 21.79 20.52 32.21
C GLY A 368 23.16 21.11 31.85
N GLN A 369 23.49 21.18 30.56
CA GLN A 369 24.75 21.76 30.06
C GLN A 369 24.82 23.29 30.25
N VAL A 370 23.70 24.00 30.09
CA VAL A 370 23.65 25.46 30.34
C VAL A 370 23.80 25.76 31.84
N MET A 371 23.14 25.01 32.72
CA MET A 371 23.22 25.24 34.17
C MET A 371 24.64 25.01 34.73
N SER A 372 25.47 24.19 34.07
CA SER A 372 26.88 24.04 34.43
C SER A 372 27.77 25.20 34.01
N SER A 373 27.32 26.01 33.05
CA SER A 373 28.11 27.10 32.51
C SER A 373 28.19 28.28 33.48
N GLY A 374 29.42 28.72 33.81
CA GLY A 374 29.66 29.85 34.72
C GLY A 374 29.93 29.50 36.20
N GLN A 375 29.97 28.21 36.58
CA GLN A 375 30.48 27.81 37.91
C GLN A 375 32.01 27.62 37.87
N GLU A 376 32.76 28.73 37.77
CA GLU A 376 34.25 28.71 37.84
C GLU A 376 34.80 28.56 39.28
N GLY A 377 33.93 28.37 40.27
CA GLY A 377 34.30 28.24 41.68
C GLY A 377 33.70 26.99 42.31
N ASP A 378 34.60 26.06 42.65
CA ASP A 378 34.45 24.82 43.43
C ASP A 378 34.07 23.50 42.73
N SER A 379 35.07 22.61 42.78
CA SER A 379 35.08 21.16 42.49
C SER A 379 35.24 20.71 41.02
N ALA A 380 36.51 20.43 40.64
CA ALA A 380 36.87 19.66 39.43
C ALA A 380 36.14 18.30 39.29
N ARG A 381 35.57 17.78 40.40
CA ARG A 381 34.76 16.55 40.39
C ARG A 381 33.38 16.76 39.80
N LEU A 382 32.75 17.92 40.05
CA LEU A 382 31.47 18.28 39.46
C LEU A 382 31.61 18.48 37.94
N GLN A 383 32.69 19.13 37.52
CA GLN A 383 33.00 19.33 36.10
C GLN A 383 33.15 18.00 35.35
N SER A 384 33.81 17.01 35.94
CA SER A 384 33.91 15.66 35.35
C SER A 384 32.54 14.96 35.23
N VAL A 385 31.65 15.13 36.22
CA VAL A 385 30.27 14.58 36.14
C VAL A 385 29.48 15.26 35.03
N LEU A 386 29.61 16.58 34.87
CA LEU A 386 28.94 17.37 33.83
C LEU A 386 29.43 17.03 32.43
N GLU A 387 30.74 16.81 32.26
CA GLU A 387 31.32 16.29 31.01
C GLU A 387 30.74 14.92 30.64
N GLN A 388 30.61 14.01 31.62
CA GLN A 388 30.00 12.70 31.39
C GLN A 388 28.50 12.78 31.05
N ILE A 389 27.76 13.71 31.65
CA ILE A 389 26.35 14.02 31.30
C ILE A 389 26.26 14.50 29.85
N SER A 390 27.15 15.42 29.47
CA SER A 390 27.22 15.98 28.12
C SER A 390 27.54 14.92 27.06
N GLU A 391 28.58 14.10 27.28
CA GLU A 391 28.99 13.02 26.39
C GLU A 391 27.91 11.93 26.26
N THR A 392 27.35 11.48 27.39
CA THR A 392 26.30 10.46 27.40
C THR A 392 25.02 10.97 26.75
N GLY A 393 24.68 12.25 26.97
CA GLY A 393 23.55 12.92 26.31
C GLY A 393 23.73 12.98 24.79
N ALA A 394 24.92 13.35 24.32
CA ALA A 394 25.24 13.38 22.89
C ALA A 394 25.13 12.00 22.23
N ARG A 395 25.70 10.97 22.86
CA ARG A 395 25.61 9.59 22.37
C ARG A 395 24.18 9.08 22.34
N SER A 396 23.37 9.44 23.33
CA SER A 396 21.95 9.04 23.39
C SER A 396 21.13 9.69 22.27
N ASN A 397 21.33 10.99 22.01
CA ASN A 397 20.66 11.67 20.90
C ASN A 397 21.02 11.06 19.54
N ALA A 398 22.30 10.72 19.31
CA ALA A 398 22.73 10.08 18.08
C ALA A 398 22.04 8.72 17.87
N LEU A 399 22.00 7.89 18.92
CA LEU A 399 21.33 6.58 18.85
C LEU A 399 19.81 6.69 18.61
N PHE A 400 19.16 7.72 19.14
CA PHE A 400 17.75 7.97 18.84
C PHE A 400 17.51 8.42 17.41
N ALA A 401 18.35 9.32 16.88
CA ALA A 401 18.25 9.74 15.49
C ALA A 401 18.41 8.53 14.55
N ASP A 402 19.44 7.70 14.76
CA ASP A 402 19.67 6.50 13.95
C ASP A 402 18.48 5.51 14.04
N SER A 403 17.89 5.34 15.23
CA SER A 403 16.73 4.45 15.42
C SER A 403 15.43 4.99 14.79
N ILE A 404 15.26 6.31 14.79
CA ILE A 404 14.14 7.01 14.13
C ILE A 404 14.27 6.85 12.61
N ASP A 405 15.47 7.00 12.06
CA ASP A 405 15.74 6.82 10.63
C ASP A 405 15.46 5.36 10.21
N GLU A 406 15.90 4.37 10.99
CA GLU A 406 15.62 2.95 10.71
C GLU A 406 14.12 2.62 10.73
N LEU A 407 13.38 3.18 11.70
CA LEU A 407 11.92 3.04 11.76
C LEU A 407 11.26 3.69 10.55
N PHE A 408 11.70 4.89 10.20
CA PHE A 408 11.16 5.65 9.07
C PHE A 408 11.38 4.92 7.74
N GLU A 409 12.59 4.39 7.53
CA GLU A 409 12.91 3.55 6.37
C GLU A 409 12.04 2.30 6.31
N THR A 410 11.83 1.62 7.44
CA THR A 410 10.96 0.44 7.53
C THR A 410 9.53 0.76 7.07
N VAL A 411 8.98 1.89 7.52
CA VAL A 411 7.63 2.33 7.18
C VAL A 411 7.51 2.73 5.71
N LEU A 412 8.48 3.48 5.17
CA LEU A 412 8.49 3.86 3.76
C LEU A 412 8.58 2.63 2.85
N ALA A 413 9.50 1.70 3.16
CA ALA A 413 9.67 0.48 2.41
C ALA A 413 8.40 -0.40 2.45
N ALA A 414 7.68 -0.40 3.57
CA ALA A 414 6.38 -1.08 3.68
C ALA A 414 5.34 -0.45 2.75
N GLY A 415 5.21 0.89 2.77
CA GLY A 415 4.29 1.60 1.88
C GLY A 415 4.60 1.36 0.39
N LEU A 416 5.88 1.29 0.02
CA LEU A 416 6.30 1.06 -1.37
C LEU A 416 5.84 -0.30 -1.87
N ARG A 417 6.08 -1.34 -1.05
CA ARG A 417 5.62 -2.69 -1.33
C ARG A 417 4.10 -2.81 -1.35
N ASP A 418 3.40 -2.14 -0.46
CA ASP A 418 1.93 -2.17 -0.42
C ASP A 418 1.31 -1.57 -1.68
N ALA A 419 1.86 -0.46 -2.19
CA ALA A 419 1.39 0.13 -3.44
C ALA A 419 1.72 -0.74 -4.66
N GLU A 420 2.93 -1.32 -4.71
CA GLU A 420 3.34 -2.25 -5.75
C GLU A 420 2.47 -3.52 -5.78
N PHE A 421 2.14 -4.06 -4.61
CA PHE A 421 1.26 -5.21 -4.48
C PHE A 421 -0.16 -4.87 -4.94
N ALA A 422 -0.68 -3.70 -4.56
CA ALA A 422 -1.99 -3.24 -4.98
C ALA A 422 -2.08 -3.02 -6.50
N SER A 423 -1.07 -2.42 -7.13
CA SER A 423 -1.02 -2.27 -8.59
C SER A 423 -0.95 -3.63 -9.30
N HIS A 424 -0.25 -4.61 -8.71
CA HIS A 424 -0.17 -5.95 -9.29
C HIS A 424 -1.51 -6.70 -9.24
N LEU A 425 -2.23 -6.59 -8.11
CA LEU A 425 -3.61 -7.12 -8.00
C LEU A 425 -4.55 -6.46 -9.04
N MET A 426 -4.45 -5.15 -9.23
CA MET A 426 -5.26 -4.44 -10.22
C MET A 426 -5.05 -4.98 -11.64
N VAL A 427 -3.79 -5.24 -12.04
CA VAL A 427 -3.46 -5.85 -13.34
C VAL A 427 -4.04 -7.25 -13.47
N ASP A 428 -3.90 -8.10 -12.45
CA ASP A 428 -4.39 -9.48 -12.53
C ASP A 428 -5.93 -9.51 -12.63
N LEU A 429 -6.62 -8.65 -11.86
CA LEU A 429 -8.07 -8.46 -11.98
C LEU A 429 -8.49 -7.94 -13.35
N LEU A 430 -7.69 -7.06 -13.96
CA LEU A 430 -7.94 -6.51 -15.29
C LEU A 430 -7.80 -7.59 -16.36
N ASP A 431 -6.64 -8.25 -16.44
CA ASP A 431 -6.33 -9.20 -17.52
C ASP A 431 -7.25 -10.43 -17.46
N ARG A 432 -7.57 -10.94 -16.26
CA ARG A 432 -8.56 -12.02 -16.09
C ARG A 432 -9.95 -11.59 -16.52
N ASN A 433 -10.34 -10.35 -16.23
CA ASN A 433 -11.63 -9.85 -16.68
C ASN A 433 -11.64 -9.73 -18.21
N LEU A 434 -10.65 -9.12 -18.83
CA LEU A 434 -10.60 -8.93 -20.27
C LEU A 434 -10.43 -10.25 -21.05
N TYR A 435 -9.79 -11.26 -20.47
CA TYR A 435 -9.68 -12.62 -21.00
C TYR A 435 -11.04 -13.23 -21.32
N GLU A 436 -11.94 -13.24 -20.35
CA GLU A 436 -13.26 -13.85 -20.52
C GLU A 436 -14.03 -13.16 -21.65
N ARG A 437 -13.92 -11.83 -21.80
CA ARG A 437 -14.56 -11.08 -22.90
C ARG A 437 -14.07 -11.50 -24.29
N ALA A 438 -12.79 -11.81 -24.42
CA ALA A 438 -12.26 -12.39 -25.65
C ALA A 438 -12.83 -13.80 -25.91
N ASN A 439 -13.10 -14.58 -24.88
CA ASN A 439 -13.68 -15.93 -25.01
C ASN A 439 -15.18 -15.87 -25.35
N ASP A 440 -15.90 -14.97 -24.68
CA ASP A 440 -17.35 -14.78 -24.79
C ASP A 440 -17.74 -14.42 -26.23
N CYS A 441 -17.09 -13.43 -26.83
CA CYS A 441 -17.42 -13.04 -28.21
C CYS A 441 -17.18 -14.19 -29.20
N ARG A 442 -16.06 -14.92 -29.06
CA ARG A 442 -15.70 -16.05 -29.91
C ARG A 442 -16.69 -17.20 -29.76
N TRP A 443 -17.08 -17.53 -28.54
CA TRP A 443 -18.02 -18.61 -28.28
C TRP A 443 -19.43 -18.28 -28.77
N TRP A 444 -19.93 -17.08 -28.49
CA TRP A 444 -21.27 -16.70 -28.90
C TRP A 444 -21.41 -16.53 -30.41
N ALA A 445 -20.34 -16.16 -31.12
CA ALA A 445 -20.31 -16.18 -32.59
C ALA A 445 -20.57 -17.57 -33.19
N LEU A 446 -20.29 -18.64 -32.44
CA LEU A 446 -20.53 -20.03 -32.85
C LEU A 446 -21.94 -20.54 -32.54
N SER A 447 -22.80 -19.71 -31.94
CA SER A 447 -24.19 -20.07 -31.65
C SER A 447 -24.91 -20.56 -32.90
N PRO A 448 -25.40 -21.83 -32.92
CA PRO A 448 -26.10 -22.37 -34.08
C PRO A 448 -27.35 -21.57 -34.44
N GLU A 449 -28.02 -20.99 -33.44
CA GLU A 449 -29.19 -20.14 -33.65
C GLU A 449 -28.82 -18.81 -34.31
N LEU A 450 -27.79 -18.11 -33.83
CA LEU A 450 -27.35 -16.85 -34.44
C LEU A 450 -26.89 -17.05 -35.89
N ARG A 451 -26.11 -18.11 -36.15
CA ARG A 451 -25.62 -18.44 -37.50
C ARG A 451 -26.77 -18.72 -38.46
N ARG A 452 -27.79 -19.47 -38.01
CA ARG A 452 -28.96 -19.81 -38.83
C ARG A 452 -29.86 -18.60 -39.09
N LEU A 453 -30.10 -17.77 -38.06
CA LEU A 453 -30.93 -16.58 -38.17
C LEU A 453 -30.29 -15.52 -39.07
N LEU A 454 -28.98 -15.33 -38.96
CA LEU A 454 -28.25 -14.34 -39.77
C LEU A 454 -28.08 -14.78 -41.23
N ALA A 455 -27.95 -16.10 -41.48
CA ALA A 455 -27.92 -16.65 -42.83
C ALA A 455 -29.31 -16.66 -43.52
N GLY A 456 -30.40 -16.54 -42.76
CA GLY A 456 -31.77 -16.58 -43.27
C GLY A 456 -32.37 -15.19 -43.57
N GLU A 457 -33.25 -15.11 -44.57
CA GLU A 457 -33.97 -13.88 -44.93
C GLU A 457 -35.35 -13.76 -44.26
N GLN A 458 -35.49 -14.24 -43.02
CA GLN A 458 -36.78 -14.22 -42.32
C GLN A 458 -37.17 -12.80 -41.90
N PRO A 459 -38.45 -12.39 -42.04
CA PRO A 459 -38.90 -11.03 -41.72
C PRO A 459 -38.79 -10.68 -40.23
N ASP A 460 -38.79 -11.67 -39.34
CA ASP A 460 -38.66 -11.53 -37.88
C ASP A 460 -37.21 -11.76 -37.37
N ARG A 461 -36.22 -11.88 -38.27
CA ARG A 461 -34.83 -12.23 -37.91
C ARG A 461 -34.26 -11.36 -36.79
N GLY A 462 -34.47 -10.04 -36.84
CA GLY A 462 -33.93 -9.10 -35.86
C GLY A 462 -34.53 -9.30 -34.47
N ALA A 463 -35.84 -9.52 -34.39
CA ALA A 463 -36.53 -9.75 -33.12
C ALA A 463 -36.09 -11.07 -32.46
N ARG A 464 -35.88 -12.12 -33.26
CA ARG A 464 -35.40 -13.41 -32.76
C ARG A 464 -33.95 -13.33 -32.28
N ILE A 465 -33.07 -12.66 -33.03
CA ILE A 465 -31.69 -12.42 -32.58
C ILE A 465 -31.69 -11.58 -31.30
N ALA A 466 -32.50 -10.53 -31.21
CA ALA A 466 -32.61 -9.70 -30.01
C ALA A 466 -33.02 -10.51 -28.77
N ASN A 467 -33.94 -11.48 -28.90
CA ASN A 467 -34.31 -12.36 -27.80
C ASN A 467 -33.16 -13.25 -27.32
N VAL A 468 -32.38 -13.80 -28.26
CA VAL A 468 -31.17 -14.58 -27.91
C VAL A 468 -30.16 -13.70 -27.17
N LEU A 469 -29.91 -12.49 -27.69
CA LEU A 469 -28.98 -11.54 -27.07
C LEU A 469 -29.46 -11.07 -25.69
N ALA A 470 -30.76 -10.83 -25.51
CA ALA A 470 -31.35 -10.45 -24.23
C ALA A 470 -31.21 -11.57 -23.18
N TYR A 471 -31.38 -12.84 -23.59
CA TYR A 471 -31.15 -13.98 -22.71
C TYR A 471 -29.67 -14.08 -22.28
N ILE A 472 -28.73 -13.97 -23.22
CA ILE A 472 -27.29 -13.99 -22.90
C ILE A 472 -26.94 -12.82 -21.98
N HIS A 473 -27.35 -11.60 -22.33
CA HIS A 473 -27.05 -10.40 -21.56
C HIS A 473 -27.60 -10.48 -20.13
N GLY A 474 -28.78 -11.08 -19.91
CA GLY A 474 -29.35 -11.26 -18.57
C GLY A 474 -28.55 -12.17 -17.64
N LEU A 475 -27.61 -12.98 -18.17
CA LEU A 475 -26.74 -13.86 -17.38
C LEU A 475 -25.44 -13.16 -16.95
N TYR A 476 -25.07 -12.04 -17.58
CA TYR A 476 -23.78 -11.38 -17.39
C TYR A 476 -23.96 -9.89 -17.11
N THR A 477 -23.61 -9.45 -15.92
CA THR A 477 -23.72 -8.03 -15.50
C THR A 477 -22.59 -7.14 -16.01
N VAL A 478 -21.54 -7.73 -16.61
CA VAL A 478 -20.33 -7.02 -17.05
C VAL A 478 -20.48 -6.30 -18.40
N TYR A 479 -21.58 -6.55 -19.13
CA TYR A 479 -21.84 -5.93 -20.43
C TYR A 479 -22.91 -4.87 -20.35
N SER A 480 -22.70 -3.80 -21.11
CA SER A 480 -23.71 -2.77 -21.31
C SER A 480 -24.71 -3.16 -22.40
N SER A 481 -24.23 -3.77 -23.49
CA SER A 481 -25.05 -4.33 -24.55
C SER A 481 -24.29 -5.35 -25.40
N LEU A 482 -25.05 -6.18 -26.11
CA LEU A 482 -24.56 -7.10 -27.14
C LEU A 482 -25.21 -6.71 -28.46
N VAL A 483 -24.46 -6.74 -29.56
CA VAL A 483 -24.95 -6.40 -30.89
C VAL A 483 -24.57 -7.46 -31.92
N VAL A 484 -25.48 -7.74 -32.85
CA VAL A 484 -25.23 -8.57 -34.04
C VAL A 484 -25.45 -7.72 -35.27
N TYR A 485 -24.54 -7.82 -36.23
CA TYR A 485 -24.53 -7.03 -37.46
C TYR A 485 -24.23 -7.90 -38.68
N ASP A 486 -24.66 -7.45 -39.86
CA ASP A 486 -24.43 -8.13 -41.14
C ASP A 486 -23.07 -7.78 -41.76
N VAL A 487 -22.79 -8.33 -42.96
CA VAL A 487 -21.53 -8.11 -43.69
C VAL A 487 -21.29 -6.65 -44.11
N ASP A 488 -22.35 -5.85 -44.18
CA ASP A 488 -22.27 -4.41 -44.48
C ASP A 488 -22.06 -3.57 -43.21
N GLY A 489 -21.95 -4.24 -42.05
CA GLY A 489 -21.78 -3.62 -40.73
C GLY A 489 -23.07 -3.04 -40.16
N LYS A 490 -24.24 -3.29 -40.78
CA LYS A 490 -25.51 -2.79 -40.27
C LYS A 490 -25.94 -3.61 -39.07
N VAL A 491 -26.26 -2.93 -37.96
CA VAL A 491 -26.77 -3.58 -36.75
C VAL A 491 -28.14 -4.19 -37.05
N VAL A 492 -28.23 -5.51 -36.90
CA VAL A 492 -29.45 -6.30 -37.12
C VAL A 492 -30.28 -6.38 -35.85
N ALA A 493 -29.63 -6.49 -34.69
CA ALA A 493 -30.26 -6.58 -33.38
C ALA A 493 -29.29 -6.22 -32.26
N SER A 494 -29.84 -5.79 -31.11
CA SER A 494 -29.10 -5.53 -29.88
C SER A 494 -29.84 -6.12 -28.67
N SER A 495 -29.10 -6.45 -27.59
CA SER A 495 -29.71 -6.93 -26.32
C SER A 495 -30.40 -5.82 -25.52
N GLY A 496 -29.99 -4.56 -25.72
CA GLY A 496 -30.51 -3.39 -25.02
C GLY A 496 -30.69 -2.18 -25.94
N PRO A 497 -31.10 -1.02 -25.40
CA PRO A 497 -31.21 0.22 -26.17
C PRO A 497 -29.85 0.57 -26.80
N CYS A 498 -29.77 0.52 -28.12
CA CYS A 498 -28.57 0.83 -28.87
C CYS A 498 -28.87 1.99 -29.84
N SER A 499 -28.15 3.10 -29.69
CA SER A 499 -28.30 4.26 -30.58
C SER A 499 -27.57 4.09 -31.91
N ALA A 500 -26.57 3.20 -31.96
CA ALA A 500 -25.82 2.89 -33.17
C ALA A 500 -26.63 2.03 -34.14
N THR A 501 -26.60 2.41 -35.42
CA THR A 501 -27.25 1.66 -36.52
C THR A 501 -26.25 0.86 -37.35
N ALA A 502 -24.95 1.11 -37.20
CA ALA A 502 -23.87 0.43 -37.90
C ALA A 502 -22.60 0.38 -37.03
N ILE A 503 -21.72 -0.57 -37.36
CA ILE A 503 -20.38 -0.72 -36.78
C ILE A 503 -19.38 0.17 -37.52
N ASP A 504 -18.35 0.61 -36.81
CA ASP A 504 -17.23 1.34 -37.39
C ASP A 504 -16.57 0.55 -38.55
N ALA A 505 -16.13 1.27 -39.59
CA ALA A 505 -15.63 0.67 -40.81
C ALA A 505 -14.32 -0.11 -40.60
N ASP A 506 -13.42 0.37 -39.74
CA ASP A 506 -12.15 -0.29 -39.46
C ASP A 506 -12.38 -1.57 -38.65
N ALA A 507 -13.27 -1.50 -37.64
CA ALA A 507 -13.68 -2.66 -36.87
C ALA A 507 -14.36 -3.72 -37.77
N LEU A 508 -15.24 -3.31 -38.69
CA LEU A 508 -15.87 -4.21 -39.65
C LEU A 508 -14.83 -4.89 -40.55
N ALA A 509 -13.90 -4.11 -41.12
CA ALA A 509 -12.86 -4.64 -41.99
C ALA A 509 -11.98 -5.67 -41.27
N ALA A 510 -11.62 -5.41 -40.01
CA ALA A 510 -10.87 -6.34 -39.18
C ALA A 510 -11.64 -7.64 -38.92
N VAL A 511 -12.94 -7.55 -38.64
CA VAL A 511 -13.81 -8.72 -38.37
C VAL A 511 -13.97 -9.59 -39.61
N LEU A 512 -14.18 -8.98 -40.78
CA LEU A 512 -14.29 -9.71 -42.05
C LEU A 512 -12.97 -10.40 -42.45
N ALA A 513 -11.84 -9.94 -41.93
CA ALA A 513 -10.51 -10.52 -42.17
C ALA A 513 -10.16 -11.68 -41.23
N LEU A 514 -10.94 -11.93 -40.17
CA LEU A 514 -10.72 -13.05 -39.23
C LEU A 514 -10.79 -14.39 -39.98
N ARG A 515 -9.85 -15.30 -39.70
CA ARG A 515 -9.66 -16.53 -40.48
C ARG A 515 -10.24 -17.75 -39.81
N THR A 516 -10.17 -17.82 -38.49
CA THR A 516 -10.59 -18.96 -37.69
C THR A 516 -11.72 -18.58 -36.73
N GLU A 517 -12.24 -19.57 -35.98
CA GLU A 517 -13.16 -19.34 -34.86
C GLU A 517 -12.44 -18.98 -33.54
N GLN A 518 -11.11 -19.03 -33.53
CA GLN A 518 -10.28 -18.63 -32.39
C GLN A 518 -9.84 -17.16 -32.49
N ASP A 519 -9.94 -16.57 -33.68
CA ASP A 519 -9.57 -15.17 -33.91
C ASP A 519 -10.69 -14.23 -33.45
N TYR A 520 -10.31 -13.06 -32.95
CA TYR A 520 -11.22 -11.99 -32.53
C TYR A 520 -10.56 -10.63 -32.77
N HIS A 521 -11.35 -9.56 -32.67
CA HIS A 521 -10.86 -8.19 -32.79
C HIS A 521 -11.35 -7.35 -31.60
N VAL A 522 -10.49 -6.49 -31.06
CA VAL A 522 -10.85 -5.56 -29.99
C VAL A 522 -10.64 -4.15 -30.50
N THR A 523 -11.63 -3.29 -30.33
CA THR A 523 -11.46 -1.86 -30.65
C THR A 523 -10.46 -1.21 -29.69
N PRO A 524 -9.78 -0.14 -30.09
CA PRO A 524 -9.05 0.72 -29.15
C PRO A 524 -9.97 1.25 -28.04
N PHE A 525 -9.40 1.65 -26.90
CA PHE A 525 -10.17 2.28 -25.82
C PHE A 525 -10.55 3.71 -26.22
N ALA A 526 -11.75 3.88 -26.77
CA ALA A 526 -12.19 5.14 -27.34
C ALA A 526 -13.71 5.34 -27.17
N PRO A 527 -14.20 6.60 -27.24
CA PRO A 527 -15.63 6.90 -27.29
C PRO A 527 -16.36 6.06 -28.34
N SER A 528 -17.37 5.29 -27.92
CA SER A 528 -18.12 4.41 -28.83
C SER A 528 -19.60 4.78 -28.87
N PRO A 529 -20.22 4.92 -30.06
CA PRO A 529 -21.68 5.06 -30.19
C PRO A 529 -22.47 3.88 -29.60
N LEU A 530 -21.85 2.69 -29.52
CA LEU A 530 -22.42 1.50 -28.91
C LEU A 530 -22.51 1.60 -27.37
N TYR A 531 -21.86 2.60 -26.78
CA TYR A 531 -21.80 2.84 -25.34
C TYR A 531 -22.07 4.32 -25.00
N ASP A 532 -23.07 4.91 -25.68
CA ASP A 532 -23.53 6.29 -25.47
C ASP A 532 -22.43 7.36 -25.58
N GLY A 533 -21.43 7.12 -26.44
CA GLY A 533 -20.29 8.02 -26.64
C GLY A 533 -19.28 8.02 -25.50
N ARG A 534 -19.42 7.13 -24.51
CA ARG A 534 -18.39 6.93 -23.47
C ARG A 534 -17.26 6.02 -23.97
N PRO A 535 -16.03 6.17 -23.46
CA PRO A 535 -14.94 5.26 -23.78
C PRO A 535 -15.18 3.83 -23.30
N THR A 536 -14.94 2.84 -24.17
CA THR A 536 -14.99 1.43 -23.80
C THR A 536 -14.20 0.55 -24.78
N TYR A 537 -14.06 -0.74 -24.45
CA TYR A 537 -13.66 -1.79 -25.35
C TYR A 537 -14.88 -2.49 -25.94
N VAL A 538 -14.87 -2.71 -27.26
CA VAL A 538 -15.84 -3.59 -27.93
C VAL A 538 -15.08 -4.78 -28.50
N TYR A 539 -15.48 -5.98 -28.07
CA TYR A 539 -14.89 -7.23 -28.54
C TYR A 539 -15.76 -7.82 -29.64
N HIS A 540 -15.14 -8.15 -30.76
CA HIS A 540 -15.81 -8.61 -31.95
C HIS A 540 -15.33 -9.99 -32.37
N ALA A 541 -16.27 -10.81 -32.85
CA ALA A 541 -15.98 -12.09 -33.49
C ALA A 541 -16.86 -12.28 -34.74
N ALA A 542 -16.33 -13.01 -35.72
CA ALA A 542 -16.99 -13.26 -36.98
C ALA A 542 -18.06 -14.37 -36.85
N ILE A 543 -19.29 -14.06 -37.24
CA ILE A 543 -20.35 -15.08 -37.39
C ILE A 543 -20.20 -15.68 -38.78
N ARG A 544 -20.04 -17.01 -38.83
CA ARG A 544 -19.80 -17.75 -40.08
C ARG A 544 -21.03 -18.55 -40.51
N SER A 545 -21.20 -18.70 -41.82
CA SER A 545 -22.26 -19.54 -42.39
C SER A 545 -22.21 -20.96 -41.81
N PRO A 546 -23.36 -21.62 -41.56
CA PRO A 546 -23.42 -23.00 -41.09
C PRO A 546 -22.96 -24.03 -42.16
N GLY A 547 -22.80 -23.61 -43.42
CA GLY A 547 -22.31 -24.46 -44.50
C GLY A 547 -20.80 -24.73 -44.47
N PRO A 548 -20.31 -25.65 -45.33
CA PRO A 548 -18.90 -26.08 -45.35
C PRO A 548 -17.92 -24.97 -45.74
N ASP A 549 -18.38 -23.93 -46.44
CA ASP A 549 -17.55 -22.79 -46.86
C ASP A 549 -17.17 -21.86 -45.68
N GLN A 550 -17.90 -21.94 -44.56
CA GLN A 550 -17.69 -21.12 -43.35
C GLN A 550 -17.41 -19.63 -43.61
N ALA A 551 -17.97 -19.09 -44.69
CA ALA A 551 -17.84 -17.69 -45.06
C ALA A 551 -18.38 -16.79 -43.95
N VAL A 552 -17.72 -15.64 -43.74
CA VAL A 552 -18.19 -14.64 -42.77
C VAL A 552 -19.47 -14.00 -43.29
N ILE A 553 -20.54 -14.07 -42.51
CA ILE A 553 -21.88 -13.54 -42.84
C ILE A 553 -22.28 -12.35 -41.96
N GLY A 554 -21.36 -11.88 -41.12
CA GLY A 554 -21.53 -10.76 -40.21
C GLY A 554 -20.69 -10.95 -38.95
N GLY A 555 -21.06 -10.29 -37.88
CA GLY A 555 -20.34 -10.38 -36.62
C GLY A 555 -21.20 -10.15 -35.40
N ILE A 556 -20.65 -10.52 -34.25
CA ILE A 556 -21.14 -10.15 -32.93
C ILE A 556 -20.16 -9.15 -32.32
N GLY A 557 -20.67 -8.09 -31.71
CA GLY A 557 -19.93 -7.13 -30.90
C GLY A 557 -20.45 -7.18 -29.46
N ILE A 558 -19.57 -7.36 -28.50
CA ILE A 558 -19.92 -7.32 -27.08
C ILE A 558 -19.35 -6.04 -26.49
N VAL A 559 -20.22 -5.20 -25.90
CA VAL A 559 -19.87 -3.86 -25.43
C VAL A 559 -19.60 -3.93 -23.94
N PHE A 560 -18.33 -3.86 -23.57
CA PHE A 560 -17.90 -3.95 -22.17
C PHE A 560 -18.40 -2.74 -21.36
N ASP A 561 -18.88 -2.95 -20.13
CA ASP A 561 -19.26 -1.85 -19.23
C ASP A 561 -18.02 -1.29 -18.49
N ALA A 562 -17.11 -0.69 -19.25
CA ALA A 562 -15.79 -0.27 -18.77
C ALA A 562 -15.86 0.66 -17.54
N ALA A 563 -16.84 1.57 -17.49
CA ALA A 563 -16.94 2.52 -16.38
C ALA A 563 -17.26 1.81 -15.05
N THR A 564 -18.24 0.91 -15.05
CA THR A 564 -18.66 0.18 -13.84
C THR A 564 -17.60 -0.83 -13.43
N GLU A 565 -17.10 -1.62 -14.38
CA GLU A 565 -16.20 -2.73 -14.08
C GLU A 565 -14.81 -2.24 -13.67
N PHE A 566 -14.26 -1.20 -14.31
CA PHE A 566 -12.97 -0.66 -13.88
C PHE A 566 -13.06 0.06 -12.54
N ASP A 567 -14.11 0.82 -12.24
CA ASP A 567 -14.29 1.42 -10.91
C ASP A 567 -14.36 0.36 -9.81
N ALA A 568 -15.11 -0.73 -10.05
CA ALA A 568 -15.19 -1.86 -9.13
C ALA A 568 -13.83 -2.53 -8.91
N MET A 569 -13.04 -2.77 -9.96
CA MET A 569 -11.69 -3.34 -9.86
C MET A 569 -10.73 -2.44 -9.07
N LEU A 570 -10.71 -1.14 -9.39
CA LEU A 570 -9.84 -0.18 -8.71
C LEU A 570 -10.20 -0.05 -7.23
N ARG A 571 -11.49 0.10 -6.90
CA ARG A 571 -11.93 0.22 -5.49
C ARG A 571 -11.72 -1.07 -4.71
N GLY A 572 -11.94 -2.22 -5.34
CA GLY A 572 -11.67 -3.54 -4.76
C GLY A 572 -10.21 -3.66 -4.33
N ALA A 573 -9.27 -3.32 -5.21
CA ALA A 573 -7.84 -3.40 -4.93
C ALA A 573 -7.37 -2.42 -3.82
N LEU A 574 -8.05 -1.28 -3.66
CA LEU A 574 -7.73 -0.30 -2.61
C LEU A 574 -8.21 -0.73 -1.21
N GLY A 575 -9.17 -1.66 -1.11
CA GLY A 575 -9.66 -2.16 0.19
C GLY A 575 -10.28 -1.08 1.08
N GLY A 576 -10.86 -0.03 0.49
CA GLY A 576 -11.52 1.07 1.22
C GLY A 576 -10.58 2.09 1.87
N ARG A 577 -9.28 2.08 1.55
CA ARG A 577 -8.31 3.07 2.05
C ARG A 577 -8.51 4.42 1.36
N ALA A 578 -8.97 5.42 2.10
CA ALA A 578 -9.42 6.71 1.55
C ALA A 578 -8.29 7.64 1.05
N ASN A 579 -7.04 7.42 1.50
CA ASN A 579 -5.86 8.21 1.15
C ASN A 579 -5.09 7.64 -0.05
N LEU A 580 -5.61 6.60 -0.69
CA LEU A 580 -5.05 6.00 -1.89
C LEU A 580 -5.93 6.33 -3.10
N HIS A 581 -5.26 6.66 -4.19
CA HIS A 581 -5.86 6.82 -5.50
C HIS A 581 -5.29 5.76 -6.42
N ALA A 582 -6.11 5.22 -7.31
CA ALA A 582 -5.73 4.21 -8.25
C ALA A 582 -6.24 4.56 -9.65
N CYS A 583 -5.44 4.26 -10.66
CA CYS A 583 -5.84 4.40 -12.06
C CYS A 583 -5.26 3.30 -12.95
N PHE A 584 -5.96 3.04 -14.04
CA PHE A 584 -5.43 2.32 -15.20
C PHE A 584 -5.03 3.33 -16.25
N ILE A 585 -3.85 3.19 -16.82
CA ILE A 585 -3.33 4.07 -17.86
C ILE A 585 -2.74 3.26 -19.02
N GLU A 586 -2.77 3.83 -20.22
CA GLU A 586 -1.95 3.35 -21.33
C GLU A 586 -0.47 3.72 -21.12
N ARG A 587 0.44 3.08 -21.86
CA ARG A 587 1.88 3.48 -21.85
C ARG A 587 2.13 4.94 -22.23
N SER A 588 1.20 5.55 -22.98
CA SER A 588 1.22 6.97 -23.34
C SER A 588 0.96 7.90 -22.13
N GLY A 589 0.48 7.36 -21.01
CA GLY A 589 -0.01 8.11 -19.85
C GLY A 589 -1.50 8.43 -19.92
N THR A 590 -2.21 8.08 -20.99
CA THR A 590 -3.66 8.33 -21.10
C THR A 590 -4.43 7.47 -20.10
N ILE A 591 -5.30 8.09 -19.31
CA ILE A 591 -6.10 7.44 -18.28
C ILE A 591 -7.26 6.66 -18.90
N ILE A 592 -7.32 5.36 -18.61
CA ILE A 592 -8.40 4.44 -18.98
C ILE A 592 -9.50 4.46 -17.90
N ALA A 593 -9.10 4.47 -16.62
CA ALA A 593 -9.99 4.55 -15.47
C ALA A 593 -9.28 5.16 -14.27
N SER A 594 -10.01 5.82 -13.38
CA SER A 594 -9.45 6.50 -12.21
C SER A 594 -10.46 6.52 -11.06
N THR A 595 -9.97 6.34 -9.84
CA THR A 595 -10.77 6.58 -8.62
C THR A 595 -10.81 8.04 -8.20
N ASP A 596 -9.95 8.88 -8.79
CA ASP A 596 -9.85 10.31 -8.51
C ASP A 596 -10.69 11.12 -9.53
N PRO A 597 -11.77 11.80 -9.09
CA PRO A 597 -12.57 12.64 -9.96
C PRO A 597 -11.82 13.81 -10.61
N ALA A 598 -10.71 14.28 -10.02
CA ALA A 598 -9.88 15.33 -10.61
C ALA A 598 -9.09 14.84 -11.84
N ARG A 599 -8.97 13.53 -12.02
CA ARG A 599 -8.25 12.87 -13.11
C ARG A 599 -9.19 11.95 -13.89
N PRO A 600 -10.10 12.52 -14.70
CA PRO A 600 -11.09 11.75 -15.42
C PRO A 600 -10.48 10.92 -16.55
N VAL A 601 -11.25 9.95 -17.04
CA VAL A 601 -10.91 9.13 -18.21
C VAL A 601 -10.55 10.01 -19.42
N GLY A 602 -9.47 9.65 -20.12
CA GLY A 602 -8.93 10.37 -21.27
C GLY A 602 -7.96 11.51 -20.91
N ALA A 603 -7.84 11.90 -19.63
CA ALA A 603 -6.80 12.82 -19.19
C ALA A 603 -5.41 12.15 -19.20
N THR A 604 -4.35 12.94 -19.11
CA THR A 604 -2.97 12.42 -19.05
C THR A 604 -2.51 12.33 -17.59
N PHE A 605 -1.96 11.18 -17.21
CA PHE A 605 -1.27 10.96 -15.95
C PHE A 605 0.24 11.09 -16.17
N GLU A 606 0.90 11.94 -15.38
CA GLU A 606 2.36 12.08 -15.40
C GLU A 606 3.00 10.94 -14.62
N ILE A 607 3.44 9.91 -15.34
CA ILE A 607 4.16 8.77 -14.79
C ILE A 607 5.68 8.96 -14.92
N ALA A 608 6.42 8.49 -13.91
CA ALA A 608 7.88 8.52 -13.96
C ALA A 608 8.40 7.69 -15.17
N PRO A 609 9.34 8.22 -15.98
CA PRO A 609 9.76 7.57 -17.23
C PRO A 609 10.27 6.13 -17.06
N HIS A 610 10.96 5.85 -15.96
CA HIS A 610 11.47 4.52 -15.67
C HIS A 610 10.36 3.49 -15.39
N LEU A 611 9.21 3.93 -14.84
CA LEU A 611 8.05 3.07 -14.61
C LEU A 611 7.27 2.85 -15.90
N ALA A 612 7.12 3.89 -16.72
CA ALA A 612 6.46 3.78 -18.04
C ALA A 612 7.19 2.83 -19.00
N ALA A 613 8.53 2.76 -18.88
CA ALA A 613 9.40 1.94 -19.71
C ALA A 613 9.54 0.48 -19.24
N MET A 614 8.88 0.07 -18.15
CA MET A 614 8.97 -1.30 -17.63
C MET A 614 8.43 -2.33 -18.61
N GLU A 615 9.04 -3.52 -18.61
CA GLU A 615 8.55 -4.67 -19.37
C GLU A 615 7.24 -5.21 -18.77
N ASN A 616 6.45 -5.92 -19.59
CA ASN A 616 5.21 -6.56 -19.16
C ASN A 616 5.44 -7.51 -17.98
N GLY A 617 4.57 -7.47 -16.98
CA GLY A 617 4.69 -8.27 -15.75
C GLY A 617 5.70 -7.77 -14.74
N ARG A 618 6.38 -6.64 -15.01
CA ARG A 618 7.23 -5.99 -14.02
C ARG A 618 6.40 -5.00 -13.19
N SER A 619 6.77 -4.94 -11.92
CA SER A 619 6.29 -3.94 -10.97
C SER A 619 7.44 -3.08 -10.50
N GLY A 620 7.11 -1.87 -10.06
CA GLY A 620 8.06 -0.95 -9.46
C GLY A 620 7.35 0.10 -8.63
N SER A 621 8.08 0.69 -7.70
CA SER A 621 7.57 1.72 -6.81
C SER A 621 8.62 2.81 -6.58
N CYS A 622 8.17 4.05 -6.38
CA CYS A 622 9.06 5.17 -6.11
C CYS A 622 8.39 6.25 -5.25
N LEU A 623 9.21 7.11 -4.65
CA LEU A 623 8.77 8.34 -4.00
C LEU A 623 8.86 9.50 -4.99
N LEU A 624 7.84 10.35 -5.03
CA LEU A 624 7.77 11.51 -5.92
C LEU A 624 6.88 12.61 -5.36
N THR A 625 6.87 13.77 -6.02
CA THR A 625 5.95 14.86 -5.70
C THR A 625 4.77 14.76 -6.63
N HIS A 626 3.57 14.65 -6.07
CA HIS A 626 2.32 14.61 -6.83
C HIS A 626 1.40 15.71 -6.31
N ASP A 627 0.96 16.62 -7.18
CA ASP A 627 0.10 17.76 -6.82
C ASP A 627 0.62 18.58 -5.63
N GLU A 628 1.92 18.92 -5.66
CA GLU A 628 2.62 19.61 -4.56
C GLU A 628 2.59 18.86 -3.22
N HIS A 629 2.32 17.56 -3.21
CA HIS A 629 2.37 16.70 -2.03
C HIS A 629 3.47 15.64 -2.17
N TYR A 630 4.08 15.27 -1.05
CA TYR A 630 4.89 14.05 -1.00
C TYR A 630 3.99 12.84 -1.23
N ALA A 631 4.35 12.02 -2.20
CA ALA A 631 3.58 10.86 -2.57
C ALA A 631 4.45 9.65 -2.83
N LEU A 632 3.83 8.50 -2.62
CA LEU A 632 4.34 7.20 -3.02
C LEU A 632 3.56 6.74 -4.23
N LEU A 633 4.28 6.22 -5.22
CA LEU A 633 3.67 5.65 -6.41
C LEU A 633 4.11 4.19 -6.56
N GLY A 634 3.14 3.28 -6.69
CA GLY A 634 3.33 1.90 -7.13
C GLY A 634 2.78 1.72 -8.54
N CYS A 635 3.48 0.95 -9.37
CA CYS A 635 3.09 0.71 -10.76
C CYS A 635 3.37 -0.74 -11.17
N THR A 636 2.44 -1.34 -11.91
CA THR A 636 2.61 -2.66 -12.55
C THR A 636 2.15 -2.61 -13.99
N VAL A 637 2.92 -3.24 -14.89
CA VAL A 637 2.56 -3.40 -16.31
C VAL A 637 1.83 -4.71 -16.54
N SER A 638 0.72 -4.68 -17.28
CA SER A 638 -0.07 -5.87 -17.61
C SER A 638 0.75 -7.00 -18.23
N HIS A 639 0.44 -8.25 -17.87
CA HIS A 639 1.17 -9.44 -18.34
C HIS A 639 0.29 -10.48 -19.03
N GLY A 640 -1.01 -10.23 -19.14
CA GLY A 640 -1.95 -11.18 -19.72
C GLY A 640 -2.36 -12.29 -18.76
N TYR A 641 -3.32 -13.11 -19.20
CA TYR A 641 -3.82 -14.23 -18.42
C TYR A 641 -4.04 -15.43 -19.34
N ARG A 642 -3.35 -16.54 -19.03
CA ARG A 642 -3.31 -17.76 -19.85
C ARG A 642 -2.86 -17.44 -21.28
N GLU A 643 -3.65 -17.76 -22.29
CA GLU A 643 -3.38 -17.42 -23.68
C GLU A 643 -3.53 -15.92 -23.99
N PHE A 644 -4.32 -15.17 -23.19
CA PHE A 644 -4.69 -13.79 -23.51
C PHE A 644 -3.57 -12.79 -23.25
N LYS A 645 -3.21 -11.98 -24.26
CA LYS A 645 -2.01 -11.11 -24.32
C LYS A 645 -0.67 -11.83 -24.21
N VAL A 646 -0.66 -13.16 -24.16
CA VAL A 646 0.56 -13.98 -24.03
C VAL A 646 0.88 -14.68 -25.35
N SER A 647 -0.12 -15.35 -25.94
CA SER A 647 0.06 -16.14 -27.16
C SER A 647 -1.05 -15.97 -28.20
N ASP A 648 -2.13 -15.28 -27.85
CA ASP A 648 -3.26 -14.98 -28.75
C ASP A 648 -2.96 -13.88 -29.78
N GLY A 649 -1.86 -13.13 -29.59
CA GLY A 649 -1.42 -12.06 -30.48
C GLY A 649 -2.08 -10.70 -30.23
N TYR A 650 -2.79 -10.47 -29.12
CA TYR A 650 -3.37 -9.17 -28.76
C TYR A 650 -2.38 -8.30 -27.95
N PRO A 651 -1.79 -7.23 -28.52
CA PRO A 651 -0.78 -6.42 -27.83
C PRO A 651 -1.42 -5.14 -27.28
N ALA A 652 -1.83 -5.17 -26.01
CA ALA A 652 -2.40 -3.99 -25.33
C ALA A 652 -1.87 -3.87 -23.90
N ASP A 653 -0.89 -3.00 -23.73
CA ASP A 653 -0.23 -2.76 -22.46
C ASP A 653 -1.02 -1.73 -21.64
N VAL A 654 -1.47 -2.16 -20.48
CA VAL A 654 -2.13 -1.30 -19.48
C VAL A 654 -1.27 -1.29 -18.23
N LEU A 655 -1.07 -0.11 -17.67
CA LEU A 655 -0.36 0.10 -16.43
C LEU A 655 -1.38 0.37 -15.33
N ALA A 656 -1.28 -0.38 -14.24
CA ALA A 656 -1.98 -0.08 -13.00
C ALA A 656 -1.09 0.82 -12.15
N VAL A 657 -1.61 1.95 -11.70
CA VAL A 657 -0.90 2.91 -10.86
C VAL A 657 -1.67 3.14 -9.57
N VAL A 658 -0.95 3.12 -8.45
CA VAL A 658 -1.47 3.41 -7.11
C VAL A 658 -0.66 4.57 -6.52
N VAL A 659 -1.35 5.60 -6.04
CA VAL A 659 -0.75 6.80 -5.44
C VAL A 659 -1.24 6.94 -4.01
N GLN A 660 -0.30 7.15 -3.08
CA GLN A 660 -0.58 7.48 -1.69
C GLN A 660 0.08 8.81 -1.34
N SER A 661 -0.70 9.80 -0.93
CA SER A 661 -0.21 11.14 -0.58
C SER A 661 -0.09 11.32 0.94
N PHE A 662 0.98 11.96 1.41
CA PHE A 662 1.31 12.11 2.84
C PHE A 662 1.15 13.53 3.38
N GLY A 663 1.26 14.55 2.51
CA GLY A 663 1.14 15.95 2.90
C GLY A 663 1.83 16.90 1.93
N ALA A 664 1.52 18.20 2.01
CA ALA A 664 2.09 19.21 1.13
C ALA A 664 3.63 19.27 1.26
N VAL A 665 4.31 19.45 0.13
CA VAL A 665 5.74 19.69 0.07
C VAL A 665 6.03 20.99 0.80
N ARG A 666 6.84 20.90 1.86
CA ARG A 666 7.31 22.09 2.54
C ARG A 666 8.46 22.65 1.71
N ALA A 667 8.37 23.92 1.34
CA ALA A 667 9.49 24.61 0.72
C ALA A 667 10.62 24.67 1.76
N GLY A 668 11.52 23.69 1.75
CA GLY A 668 12.81 23.80 2.40
C GLY A 668 13.45 25.07 1.86
N GLY A 669 13.75 26.02 2.75
CA GLY A 669 14.43 27.25 2.36
C GLY A 669 15.64 26.89 1.51
N ALA A 670 15.63 27.35 0.26
CA ALA A 670 16.67 27.08 -0.72
C ALA A 670 18.03 27.55 -0.20
N ALA A 671 18.80 26.64 0.41
CA ALA A 671 20.25 26.69 0.59
C ALA A 671 20.70 25.35 1.20
N GLY A 672 21.32 24.51 0.39
CA GLY A 672 21.83 23.19 0.77
C GLY A 672 23.06 23.25 1.68
N THR A 673 22.86 23.54 2.95
CA THR A 673 23.83 23.18 3.99
C THR A 673 23.24 22.04 4.80
N ALA A 674 23.82 20.84 4.64
CA ALA A 674 23.57 19.74 5.57
C ALA A 674 23.62 20.31 7.00
N ARG A 675 22.57 20.08 7.79
CA ARG A 675 22.58 20.53 9.18
C ARG A 675 23.83 19.96 9.85
N PRO A 676 24.66 20.79 10.52
CA PRO A 676 25.82 20.27 11.21
C PRO A 676 25.37 19.14 12.14
N ARG A 677 25.96 17.95 12.00
CA ARG A 677 25.84 16.89 13.02
C ARG A 677 26.29 17.50 14.35
N MET A 678 25.61 17.08 15.43
CA MET A 678 25.77 17.63 16.78
C MET A 678 27.23 17.98 17.08
N LEU A 679 27.46 19.22 17.55
CA LEU A 679 28.79 19.67 17.95
C LEU A 679 29.37 18.68 18.97
N SER A 680 30.35 17.88 18.55
CA SER A 680 31.19 17.14 19.49
C SER A 680 32.13 18.17 20.10
N ALA A 681 32.18 18.25 21.43
CA ALA A 681 33.15 19.10 22.09
C ALA A 681 34.54 18.78 21.52
N PRO A 682 35.32 19.78 21.04
CA PRO A 682 36.68 19.51 20.59
C PRO A 682 37.44 18.85 21.74
N ALA A 683 38.16 17.77 21.45
CA ALA A 683 38.91 16.95 22.41
C ALA A 683 40.10 17.69 23.09
N GLY A 684 40.16 19.02 22.98
CA GLY A 684 41.19 19.85 23.59
C GLY A 684 40.59 20.69 24.71
N GLY A 685 40.96 20.39 25.96
CA GLY A 685 40.66 21.19 27.14
C GLY A 685 41.38 22.54 27.12
N GLY A 686 40.97 23.44 26.25
CA GLY A 686 41.43 24.83 26.19
C GLY A 686 40.54 25.77 27.00
N HIS A 687 41.14 26.80 27.60
CA HIS A 687 40.42 27.93 28.20
C HIS A 687 39.62 28.67 27.11
N GLY A 688 38.29 28.68 27.22
CA GLY A 688 37.38 29.35 26.30
C GLY A 688 36.00 29.50 26.94
N ALA A 689 35.20 30.45 26.46
CA ALA A 689 33.85 30.69 26.95
C ALA A 689 32.88 29.62 26.42
N GLU A 690 31.86 29.31 27.21
CA GLU A 690 30.80 28.36 26.82
C GLU A 690 29.66 29.10 26.11
N TYR A 691 29.23 28.53 24.99
CA TYR A 691 28.20 29.10 24.16
C TYR A 691 27.06 28.11 23.94
N ALA A 692 25.85 28.57 24.21
CA ALA A 692 24.62 27.84 24.00
C ALA A 692 24.19 28.00 22.53
N THR A 693 24.20 26.92 21.77
CA THR A 693 23.91 26.90 20.33
C THR A 693 22.50 26.37 20.03
N PHE A 694 21.86 26.97 19.04
CA PHE A 694 20.47 26.70 18.65
C PHE A 694 20.22 27.17 17.21
N PHE A 695 19.17 26.66 16.57
CA PHE A 695 18.78 27.05 15.22
C PHE A 695 17.64 28.07 15.22
N VAL A 696 17.72 29.00 14.29
CA VAL A 696 16.60 29.86 13.89
C VAL A 696 16.44 29.70 12.38
N GLY A 697 15.35 29.08 11.95
CA GLY A 697 15.23 28.54 10.60
C GLY A 697 16.30 27.48 10.34
N THR A 698 17.11 27.67 9.29
CA THR A 698 18.23 26.78 8.93
C THR A 698 19.59 27.28 9.45
N SER A 699 19.64 28.48 10.01
CA SER A 699 20.89 29.12 10.43
C SER A 699 21.23 28.79 11.88
N LEU A 700 22.50 28.45 12.13
CA LEU A 700 23.02 28.13 13.46
C LEU A 700 23.48 29.41 14.18
N PHE A 701 22.95 29.63 15.37
CA PHE A 701 23.27 30.75 16.24
C PHE A 701 23.85 30.25 17.57
N ALA A 702 24.54 31.16 18.26
CA ALA A 702 25.05 30.98 19.60
C ALA A 702 24.68 32.17 20.47
N MET A 703 24.56 31.95 21.77
CA MET A 703 24.57 33.00 22.78
C MET A 703 25.50 32.60 23.93
N ASP A 704 26.02 33.57 24.67
CA ASP A 704 26.81 33.30 25.86
C ASP A 704 25.98 32.48 26.85
N ALA A 705 26.45 31.27 27.18
CA ALA A 705 25.71 30.34 28.01
C ALA A 705 25.46 30.91 29.43
N ALA A 706 26.33 31.79 29.93
CA ALA A 706 26.16 32.46 31.22
C ALA A 706 24.94 33.40 31.28
N GLY A 707 24.47 33.88 30.13
CA GLY A 707 23.26 34.71 30.01
C GLY A 707 21.98 33.90 29.80
N VAL A 708 22.07 32.58 29.71
CA VAL A 708 20.95 31.68 29.49
C VAL A 708 20.51 31.06 30.81
N TYR A 709 19.21 31.07 31.07
CA TYR A 709 18.64 30.45 32.26
C TYR A 709 18.23 29.00 31.96
N GLU A 710 17.28 28.79 31.05
CA GLU A 710 16.83 27.45 30.64
C GLU A 710 16.10 27.51 29.29
N ALA A 711 15.83 26.35 28.70
CA ALA A 711 14.90 26.21 27.58
C ALA A 711 13.62 25.47 27.98
N ARG A 712 12.49 25.87 27.39
CA ARG A 712 11.16 25.29 27.58
C ARG A 712 10.50 25.02 26.23
N THR A 713 9.51 24.13 26.20
CA THR A 713 8.75 23.86 24.95
C THR A 713 7.87 25.05 24.56
N ALA A 714 7.85 25.39 23.27
CA ALA A 714 6.96 26.42 22.74
C ALA A 714 5.47 26.04 22.84
N SER A 715 5.14 24.75 23.01
CA SER A 715 3.74 24.30 23.19
C SER A 715 3.08 24.79 24.48
N LYS A 716 3.86 25.23 25.47
CA LYS A 716 3.37 25.84 26.72
C LYS A 716 3.14 27.35 26.61
N LEU A 717 3.43 27.95 25.45
CA LEU A 717 3.25 29.36 25.21
C LEU A 717 1.76 29.71 25.23
N THR A 718 1.40 30.70 26.04
CA THR A 718 0.05 31.27 26.03
C THR A 718 0.07 32.51 25.12
N PRO A 719 -0.61 32.48 23.95
CA PRO A 719 -0.65 33.63 23.06
C PRO A 719 -1.43 34.78 23.70
N VAL A 720 -0.94 36.01 23.53
CA VAL A 720 -1.58 37.21 24.09
C VAL A 720 -2.18 38.02 22.94
N SER A 721 -3.47 38.34 23.04
CA SER A 721 -4.21 38.99 21.95
C SER A 721 -4.15 40.53 21.93
N MET A 722 -3.52 41.17 22.93
CA MET A 722 -3.50 42.63 23.10
C MET A 722 -2.16 43.12 23.70
N GLY A 723 -1.56 44.16 23.11
CA GLY A 723 -0.52 45.00 23.74
C GLY A 723 0.95 44.69 23.43
N GLY A 724 1.27 43.56 22.80
CA GLY A 724 2.66 43.26 22.39
C GLY A 724 3.02 43.88 21.03
N GLY A 725 4.24 44.42 20.88
CA GLY A 725 4.78 44.75 19.55
C GLY A 725 4.83 43.52 18.63
N ALA A 726 5.00 43.71 17.32
CA ALA A 726 4.91 42.64 16.30
C ALA A 726 5.81 41.42 16.52
N ALA A 727 6.85 41.53 17.35
CA ALA A 727 7.75 40.45 17.72
C ALA A 727 7.32 39.66 18.99
N CYS A 728 6.39 40.18 19.80
CA CYS A 728 5.94 39.52 21.02
C CYS A 728 4.84 38.51 20.70
N ILE A 729 5.09 37.24 20.99
CA ILE A 729 4.22 36.13 20.59
C ILE A 729 3.40 35.55 21.73
N GLY A 730 3.78 35.81 22.99
CA GLY A 730 3.02 35.33 24.15
C GLY A 730 3.75 35.41 25.47
N ILE A 731 3.21 34.72 26.47
CA ILE A 731 3.78 34.59 27.82
C ILE A 731 4.03 33.11 28.13
N LEU A 732 5.09 32.85 28.89
CA LEU A 732 5.47 31.55 29.41
C LEU A 732 5.59 31.59 30.93
N GLU A 733 5.11 30.55 31.60
CA GLU A 733 5.22 30.37 33.05
C GLU A 733 6.53 29.65 33.41
N LEU A 734 7.23 30.16 34.43
CA LEU A 734 8.44 29.55 34.99
C LEU A 734 8.15 28.89 36.34
N ASP A 735 8.74 27.72 36.56
CA ASP A 735 8.67 27.04 37.85
C ASP A 735 9.63 27.73 38.84
N GLY A 736 9.11 28.54 39.77
CA GLY A 736 9.90 29.19 40.81
C GLY A 736 10.50 28.19 41.81
N ALA A 737 11.70 28.49 42.32
CA ALA A 737 12.39 27.68 43.36
C ALA A 737 11.72 27.72 44.76
N GLY A 738 10.47 28.17 44.85
CA GLY A 738 9.70 28.33 46.09
C GLY A 738 8.20 28.14 45.86
N LYS A 739 7.51 27.61 46.87
CA LYS A 739 6.18 26.99 46.76
C LYS A 739 4.97 27.94 46.53
N ASP A 740 5.15 29.22 46.22
CA ASP A 740 4.04 30.20 46.13
C ASP A 740 4.27 31.42 45.21
N ASP A 741 5.25 31.42 44.28
CA ASP A 741 5.43 32.54 43.32
C ASP A 741 5.69 32.01 41.90
N THR A 742 4.69 32.12 41.02
CA THR A 742 4.77 31.76 39.60
C THR A 742 5.25 32.99 38.82
N ASP A 743 6.51 32.99 38.40
CA ASP A 743 7.07 34.05 37.57
C ASP A 743 6.64 33.86 36.10
N HIS A 744 6.19 34.94 35.47
CA HIS A 744 5.79 34.95 34.06
C HIS A 744 6.81 35.72 33.22
N VAL A 745 7.12 35.20 32.04
CA VAL A 745 8.09 35.79 31.12
C VAL A 745 7.46 36.04 29.75
N TRP A 746 7.68 37.25 29.22
CA TRP A 746 7.31 37.61 27.86
C TRP A 746 8.21 36.91 26.85
N VAL A 747 7.59 36.31 25.84
CA VAL A 747 8.28 35.58 24.78
C VAL A 747 8.23 36.36 23.48
N TYR A 748 9.39 36.50 22.84
CA TYR A 748 9.57 37.19 21.57
C TYR A 748 10.10 36.25 20.48
N ASP A 749 9.70 36.50 19.24
CA ASP A 749 10.15 35.79 18.06
C ASP A 749 11.54 36.26 17.62
N LEU A 750 12.56 35.43 17.88
CA LEU A 750 13.94 35.76 17.52
C LEU A 750 14.15 35.76 16.01
N GLY A 751 13.44 34.90 15.26
CA GLY A 751 13.48 34.90 13.80
C GLY A 751 12.92 36.18 13.21
N PHE A 752 11.90 36.77 13.84
CA PHE A 752 11.39 38.08 13.46
C PHE A 752 12.43 39.18 13.67
N PHE A 753 13.17 39.16 14.78
CA PHE A 753 14.23 40.13 15.01
C PHE A 753 15.42 40.02 14.04
N LEU A 754 15.75 38.79 13.61
CA LEU A 754 16.88 38.54 12.73
C LEU A 754 16.56 38.73 11.25
N SER A 755 15.33 38.39 10.82
CA SER A 755 14.95 38.31 9.41
C SER A 755 13.73 39.15 9.01
N GLY A 756 13.03 39.74 9.99
CA GLY A 756 11.76 40.46 9.77
C GLY A 756 10.58 39.55 9.42
N ARG A 757 10.75 38.22 9.42
CA ARG A 757 9.71 37.23 9.16
C ARG A 757 9.42 36.44 10.41
N SER A 758 8.14 36.17 10.67
CA SER A 758 7.76 35.36 11.83
C SER A 758 8.16 33.90 11.63
N THR A 759 8.64 33.28 12.69
CA THR A 759 9.04 31.88 12.75
C THR A 759 7.80 31.00 12.84
N GLU A 760 7.72 29.96 12.00
CA GLU A 760 6.67 28.96 12.10
C GLU A 760 6.88 28.11 13.36
N ILE A 761 5.86 28.02 14.22
CA ILE A 761 5.92 27.25 15.48
C ILE A 761 5.49 25.81 15.18
N ASP A 762 6.42 24.87 15.32
CA ASP A 762 6.22 23.43 15.17
C ASP A 762 6.54 22.66 16.48
N GLY A 763 6.46 21.33 16.44
CA GLY A 763 6.74 20.48 17.61
C GLY A 763 8.19 20.51 18.11
N ARG A 764 9.14 21.03 17.31
CA ARG A 764 10.57 21.17 17.69
C ARG A 764 10.88 22.53 18.29
N SER A 765 10.00 23.52 18.06
CA SER A 765 10.18 24.89 18.52
C SER A 765 10.32 24.97 20.04
N GLN A 766 11.33 25.72 20.48
CA GLN A 766 11.64 25.92 21.90
C GLN A 766 11.65 27.42 22.25
N VAL A 767 11.49 27.72 23.53
CA VAL A 767 11.66 29.05 24.09
C VAL A 767 12.92 29.03 24.97
N VAL A 768 13.94 29.75 24.56
CA VAL A 768 15.17 29.96 25.34
C VAL A 768 14.97 31.17 26.24
N VAL A 769 15.04 30.95 27.55
CA VAL A 769 14.88 31.97 28.57
C VAL A 769 16.24 32.56 28.87
N VAL A 770 16.40 33.87 28.64
CA VAL A 770 17.65 34.62 28.85
C VAL A 770 17.48 35.67 29.93
N ARG A 771 18.55 35.92 30.68
CA ARG A 771 18.56 36.91 31.76
C ARG A 771 19.72 37.89 31.60
N HIS A 772 19.41 39.18 31.67
CA HIS A 772 20.40 40.25 31.66
C HIS A 772 20.07 41.25 32.78
N GLY A 773 20.96 41.36 33.77
CA GLY A 773 20.69 42.13 34.99
C GLY A 773 19.49 41.55 35.77
N ALA A 774 18.49 42.39 36.05
CA ALA A 774 17.28 42.01 36.78
C ALA A 774 16.09 41.60 35.89
N ARG A 775 16.28 41.53 34.56
CA ARG A 775 15.20 41.25 33.60
C ARG A 775 15.39 39.89 32.94
N THR A 776 14.26 39.25 32.68
CA THR A 776 14.17 37.92 32.05
C THR A 776 13.23 38.00 30.86
N VAL A 777 13.63 37.45 29.71
CA VAL A 777 12.78 37.34 28.51
C VAL A 777 12.93 35.97 27.87
N GLY A 778 11.89 35.51 27.19
CA GLY A 778 11.89 34.28 26.41
C GLY A 778 12.12 34.59 24.94
N LEU A 779 12.89 33.75 24.26
CA LEU A 779 13.17 33.85 22.83
C LEU A 779 12.72 32.58 22.14
N LEU A 780 11.80 32.70 21.19
CA LEU A 780 11.41 31.58 20.34
C LEU A 780 12.57 31.24 19.40
N VAL A 781 12.97 29.97 19.41
CA VAL A 781 13.96 29.39 18.52
C VAL A 781 13.37 28.15 17.85
N SER A 782 13.89 27.79 16.68
CA SER A 782 13.37 26.66 15.90
C SER A 782 13.75 25.32 16.52
N GLU A 783 14.99 25.17 16.99
CA GLU A 783 15.50 23.89 17.54
C GLU A 783 16.73 24.14 18.45
N LEU A 784 16.89 23.32 19.49
CA LEU A 784 18.12 23.33 20.31
C LEU A 784 19.18 22.44 19.67
N HIS A 785 20.44 22.87 19.75
CA HIS A 785 21.55 22.14 19.16
C HIS A 785 22.49 21.54 20.22
N GLY A 786 23.16 22.39 21.01
CA GLY A 786 24.10 21.93 22.05
C GLY A 786 24.79 23.09 22.75
N VAL A 787 25.63 22.79 23.74
CA VAL A 787 26.51 23.77 24.41
C VAL A 787 27.96 23.39 24.14
N ALA A 788 28.78 24.33 23.68
CA ALA A 788 30.17 24.08 23.30
C ALA A 788 31.10 25.20 23.78
N LYS A 789 32.37 24.85 24.04
CA LYS A 789 33.44 25.80 24.37
C LYS A 789 34.14 26.29 23.11
N PHE A 790 34.34 27.59 23.02
CA PHE A 790 35.11 28.23 21.95
C PHE A 790 36.12 29.20 22.54
N GLY A 791 37.34 29.19 22.01
CA GLY A 791 38.40 30.12 22.42
C GLY A 791 38.27 31.49 21.74
N ASP A 792 38.96 32.50 22.25
CA ASP A 792 39.01 33.84 21.63
C ASP A 792 39.52 33.79 20.18
N ASP A 793 40.41 32.85 19.86
CA ASP A 793 40.94 32.65 18.50
C ASP A 793 39.90 32.10 17.51
N ASP A 794 38.82 31.48 18.01
CA ASP A 794 37.71 30.98 17.18
C ASP A 794 36.72 32.09 16.82
N LEU A 795 36.80 33.26 17.47
CA LEU A 795 35.87 34.38 17.32
C LEU A 795 36.37 35.42 16.32
N ILE A 796 35.51 35.78 15.38
CA ILE A 796 35.77 36.83 14.39
C ILE A 796 34.78 37.96 14.57
N ALA A 797 35.29 39.18 14.74
CA ALA A 797 34.48 40.39 14.71
C ALA A 797 33.99 40.67 13.28
N LEU A 798 32.71 40.99 13.14
CA LEU A 798 32.13 41.36 11.86
C LEU A 798 32.62 42.78 11.45
N PRO A 799 33.21 42.97 10.25
CA PRO A 799 33.84 44.25 9.87
C PRO A 799 32.88 45.43 9.66
N LEU A 800 31.57 45.19 9.59
CA LEU A 800 30.54 46.19 9.28
C LEU A 800 29.42 46.14 10.33
N VAL A 801 29.72 46.56 11.55
CA VAL A 801 28.67 46.92 12.52
C VAL A 801 28.18 48.31 12.12
N SER A 802 26.90 48.42 11.73
CA SER A 802 26.27 49.71 11.47
C SER A 802 26.49 50.64 12.68
N GLN A 803 26.91 51.89 12.45
CA GLN A 803 27.28 52.85 13.51
C GLN A 803 26.15 53.20 14.49
N ASP A 804 24.94 52.68 14.28
CA ASP A 804 23.76 52.89 15.14
C ASP A 804 23.66 51.92 16.33
N GLY A 805 24.58 50.97 16.52
CA GLY A 805 24.61 50.12 17.72
C GLY A 805 23.44 49.14 17.88
N ARG A 806 22.73 48.83 16.79
CA ARG A 806 21.51 47.98 16.77
C ARG A 806 21.70 46.58 16.18
N SER A 807 22.93 46.12 15.95
CA SER A 807 23.18 44.79 15.37
C SER A 807 23.13 43.71 16.44
N LEU A 808 22.18 42.76 16.33
CA LEU A 808 22.06 41.61 17.23
C LEU A 808 23.23 40.63 17.12
N VAL A 809 23.83 40.54 15.93
CA VAL A 809 25.01 39.70 15.68
C VAL A 809 26.23 40.60 15.61
N THR A 810 27.16 40.39 16.53
CA THR A 810 28.38 41.21 16.63
C THR A 810 29.64 40.44 16.27
N ARG A 811 29.61 39.11 16.42
CA ARG A 811 30.74 38.20 16.14
C ARG A 811 30.25 36.92 15.48
N ILE A 812 31.17 36.20 14.85
CA ILE A 812 30.97 34.86 14.31
C ILE A 812 32.00 33.92 14.94
N ILE A 813 31.56 32.73 15.34
CA ILE A 813 32.43 31.65 15.82
C ILE A 813 32.76 30.75 14.62
N LYS A 814 34.04 30.48 14.39
CA LYS A 814 34.55 29.47 13.45
C LYS A 814 34.71 28.14 14.17
N ALA A 815 33.73 27.25 14.05
CA ALA A 815 33.83 25.89 14.56
C ALA A 815 34.50 24.95 13.54
N TYR A 816 35.10 23.85 14.03
CA TYR A 816 35.70 22.77 13.21
C TYR A 816 36.71 23.25 12.16
N GLY A 817 37.66 24.10 12.56
CA GLY A 817 38.67 24.61 11.61
C GLY A 817 38.11 25.55 10.54
N GLY A 818 36.87 26.05 10.71
CA GLY A 818 36.22 27.01 9.81
C GLY A 818 35.17 26.43 8.86
N GLU A 819 34.85 25.13 8.97
CA GLU A 819 33.79 24.50 8.16
C GLU A 819 32.38 24.92 8.57
N VAL A 820 32.19 25.27 9.86
CA VAL A 820 30.90 25.72 10.39
C VAL A 820 31.04 27.12 10.96
N LEU A 821 30.21 28.05 10.48
CA LEU A 821 30.14 29.43 10.98
C LEU A 821 28.90 29.60 11.84
N ILE A 822 29.09 30.01 13.09
CA ILE A 822 28.00 30.21 14.05
C ILE A 822 27.88 31.69 14.37
N GLN A 823 26.69 32.26 14.18
CA GLN A 823 26.44 33.67 14.45
C GLN A 823 26.21 33.90 15.95
N LEU A 824 27.02 34.77 16.58
CA LEU A 824 26.91 35.04 18.01
C LEU A 824 25.94 36.20 18.26
N ILE A 825 24.86 35.90 18.96
CA ILE A 825 23.86 36.86 19.42
C ILE A 825 24.36 37.54 20.69
N ASP A 826 24.46 38.87 20.65
CA ASP A 826 24.78 39.67 21.82
C ASP A 826 23.52 39.93 22.66
N ILE A 827 23.47 39.31 23.84
CA ILE A 827 22.35 39.41 24.78
C ILE A 827 22.17 40.87 25.22
N ALA A 828 23.24 41.64 25.43
CA ALA A 828 23.12 43.03 25.83
C ALA A 828 22.44 43.89 24.74
N SER A 829 22.85 43.73 23.48
CA SER A 829 22.22 44.40 22.33
C SER A 829 20.75 43.99 22.15
N LEU A 830 20.41 42.72 22.39
CA LEU A 830 19.03 42.23 22.36
C LEU A 830 18.14 42.94 23.40
N PHE A 831 18.59 43.03 24.65
CA PHE A 831 17.86 43.76 25.69
C PHE A 831 17.77 45.26 25.38
N GLY A 832 18.81 45.86 24.78
CA GLY A 832 18.75 47.24 24.30
C GLY A 832 17.70 47.45 23.20
N LEU A 833 17.55 46.50 22.27
CA LEU A 833 16.50 46.54 21.24
C LEU A 833 15.10 46.47 21.83
N LEU A 834 14.91 45.66 22.88
CA LEU A 834 13.65 45.56 23.61
C LEU A 834 13.36 46.83 24.46
N GLU A 835 14.38 47.63 24.82
CA GLU A 835 14.23 48.90 25.54
C GLU A 835 13.95 50.11 24.63
N TYR A 836 14.52 50.14 23.42
CA TYR A 836 14.45 51.28 22.50
C TYR A 836 13.39 51.15 21.39
N GLY A 837 12.82 49.95 21.18
CA GLY A 837 11.65 49.75 20.32
C GLY A 837 10.36 50.06 21.08
N GLU A 838 9.41 50.75 20.45
CA GLU A 838 8.06 50.99 20.97
C GLU A 838 7.35 49.68 21.37
N VAL A 839 7.55 49.24 22.60
CA VAL A 839 6.68 48.30 23.31
C VAL A 839 6.53 48.84 24.73
N SER A 840 5.81 49.95 24.84
CA SER A 840 5.22 50.33 26.13
C SER A 840 4.12 49.31 26.45
N CYS A 841 4.15 48.80 27.68
CA CYS A 841 3.22 47.81 28.23
C CYS A 841 1.74 48.11 27.99
#